data_AF-A0A7V4M4F4-F1
#
_entry.id   AF-A0A7V4M4F4-F1
#
_cell.length_a   1.000
_cell.length_b   1.000
_cell.length_c   1.000
_cell.angle_alpha   90.00
_cell.angle_beta   90.00
_cell.angle_gamma   90.00
#
_symmetry.space_group_name_H-M   'P 1'
#
loop_
_entity.id
_entity.type
_entity.pdbx_description
1 polymer ?
#
loop_
_entity_poly.entity_id
_entity_poly.type
_entity_poly.pdbx_seq_one_letter_code
_entity_poly.pdbx_strand_id
1 'polypeptide(L)'
;MNWSNVRLILAREIRDQLRDRRTMFMIFIVPILTYPFLGMIGLGISQVAQQKPTRILVVGETHLPERPTLIEGDRFAPRLFRQPGMAKLLELHRWDQESRPGSAGASGKKASPGSESGARPSGSPLLPETAARSAVEAGTYDAALLFPPDFGRRIEACREAAQRRDKPPEVPRPQIIYTTAVERSQLACDRLRVVLERWNDEVARSFLAAAGAPDWSMTAVEVDAVDLARETGYRGAAMWSKILPVLLVLWSLVGAFYPAVDLCAGEKERGTLETLLSSPAARSEIVLGKLVTIMLFSSLTAVLNLLSVAATGPMMFSQLPGFGPPPALSPLWLGLALLPASALFSALSLALAAFARSTKEGQYYLMPLMAVTIPLAVLPAAGGLELTLGNSLIPVTGLVLLLRAALEGNYWQVVQFAAPVLAVTSGACVLAVRWAVEQFHSEAVLFREGERLEVRLWLHHLFEDRGPTPTPAGAVFCGIVILMIHFFMSLRWAAPSDFGRFAVAVAVSQLAVILTPALLMTVVLTRSPRQTLLLRRPPWAALPAAAILAAALHPAAHVLQKAVMKLYPLSDAMQEALSGLESLFAHAPWWQIVLVVALAPAICEEIAFRGFIFTGMRSAGSPWRAIVVSAVFFGLTHGILQQALIACLIGVLLGWLALRTGSIFPGMVFHLVHNALGVLVARTPQWLESNWPGLSWLLRPADGGVAFAWPVVLAGTGIALAVLAFLARVGQPDGRR
;
A
#
# COMPACT_ATOMS: atom_id res chain seq x y z
N MET A 1 -20.80 31.81 10.96
CA MET A 1 -21.53 30.69 10.34
C MET A 1 -22.89 30.61 11.01
N ASN A 2 -23.95 30.94 10.27
CA ASN A 2 -25.32 30.91 10.73
C ASN A 2 -25.96 29.56 10.39
N TRP A 3 -26.22 28.73 11.42
CA TRP A 3 -26.79 27.39 11.26
C TRP A 3 -28.19 27.39 10.66
N SER A 4 -28.95 28.48 10.79
CA SER A 4 -30.26 28.62 10.16
C SER A 4 -30.16 28.63 8.63
N ASN A 5 -29.14 29.30 8.08
CA ASN A 5 -28.88 29.32 6.63
C ASN A 5 -28.51 27.92 6.14
N VAL A 6 -27.60 27.25 6.83
CA VAL A 6 -27.17 25.88 6.50
C VAL A 6 -28.35 24.92 6.50
N ARG A 7 -29.23 25.01 7.51
CA ARG A 7 -30.44 24.17 7.62
C ARG A 7 -31.44 24.43 6.49
N LEU A 8 -31.63 25.69 6.09
CA LEU A 8 -32.51 26.05 4.98
C LEU A 8 -32.00 25.52 3.64
N ILE A 9 -30.69 25.66 3.40
CA ILE A 9 -30.04 25.12 2.21
C ILE A 9 -30.16 23.60 2.20
N LEU A 10 -29.78 22.93 3.29
CA LEU A 10 -29.93 21.47 3.45
C LEU A 10 -31.36 21.00 3.14
N ALA A 11 -32.38 21.65 3.71
CA ALA A 11 -33.77 21.29 3.50
C ALA A 11 -34.23 21.48 2.04
N ARG A 12 -33.73 22.53 1.37
CA ARG A 12 -33.96 22.74 -0.06
C ARG A 12 -33.30 21.62 -0.87
N GLU A 13 -32.01 21.38 -0.69
CA GLU A 13 -31.25 20.41 -1.49
C GLU A 13 -31.81 18.99 -1.34
N ILE A 14 -32.19 18.58 -0.13
CA ILE A 14 -32.85 17.28 0.09
C ILE A 14 -34.17 17.19 -0.70
N ARG A 15 -34.99 18.25 -0.67
CA ARG A 15 -36.28 18.26 -1.38
C ARG A 15 -36.09 18.18 -2.90
N ASP A 16 -35.10 18.88 -3.43
CA ASP A 16 -34.81 18.89 -4.86
C ASP A 16 -34.29 17.51 -5.32
N GLN A 17 -33.39 16.89 -4.55
CA GLN A 17 -32.90 15.53 -4.82
C GLN A 17 -34.01 14.47 -4.78
N LEU A 18 -34.90 14.52 -3.79
CA LEU A 18 -36.01 13.56 -3.67
C LEU A 18 -37.04 13.68 -4.80
N ARG A 19 -37.11 14.83 -5.48
CA ARG A 19 -38.02 15.05 -6.63
C ARG A 19 -37.47 14.48 -7.93
N ASP A 20 -36.15 14.37 -8.06
CA ASP A 20 -35.52 13.81 -9.26
C ASP A 20 -35.56 12.28 -9.26
N ARG A 21 -36.55 11.73 -9.98
CA ARG A 21 -36.75 10.28 -10.12
C ARG A 21 -35.54 9.57 -10.75
N ARG A 22 -34.81 10.23 -11.65
CA ARG A 22 -33.63 9.63 -12.29
C ARG A 22 -32.50 9.49 -11.28
N THR A 23 -32.29 10.53 -10.48
CA THR A 23 -31.29 10.54 -9.43
C THR A 23 -31.65 9.54 -8.33
N MET A 24 -32.92 9.47 -7.91
CA MET A 24 -33.38 8.44 -6.96
C MET A 24 -33.23 7.01 -7.50
N PHE A 25 -33.51 6.77 -8.79
CA PHE A 25 -33.30 5.47 -9.42
C PHE A 25 -31.82 5.08 -9.46
N MET A 26 -30.93 6.02 -9.83
CA MET A 26 -29.48 5.78 -9.88
C MET A 26 -28.85 5.61 -8.50
N ILE A 27 -29.36 6.29 -7.49
CA ILE A 27 -28.86 6.24 -6.10
C ILE A 27 -29.35 4.98 -5.39
N PHE A 28 -30.64 4.64 -5.53
CA PHE A 28 -31.23 3.55 -4.76
C PHE A 28 -31.34 2.24 -5.53
N ILE A 29 -31.80 2.27 -6.79
CA ILE A 29 -32.21 1.05 -7.50
C ILE A 29 -31.05 0.40 -8.25
N VAL A 30 -30.26 1.18 -8.99
CA VAL A 30 -29.14 0.65 -9.78
C VAL A 30 -28.11 -0.08 -8.92
N PRO A 31 -27.67 0.45 -7.75
CA PRO A 31 -26.70 -0.24 -6.91
C PRO A 31 -27.21 -1.57 -6.35
N ILE A 32 -28.46 -1.60 -5.90
CA ILE A 32 -29.09 -2.81 -5.35
C ILE A 32 -29.12 -3.94 -6.40
N LEU A 33 -29.34 -3.61 -7.68
CA LEU A 33 -29.43 -4.59 -8.77
C LEU A 33 -28.08 -4.99 -9.37
N THR A 34 -27.11 -4.07 -9.44
CA THR A 34 -25.85 -4.31 -10.17
C THR A 34 -24.74 -4.91 -9.33
N TYR A 35 -24.69 -4.63 -8.03
CA TYR A 35 -23.53 -5.00 -7.20
C TYR A 35 -23.51 -6.42 -6.62
N PRO A 36 -24.62 -7.18 -6.49
CA PRO A 36 -24.54 -8.62 -6.26
C PRO A 36 -23.73 -9.36 -7.34
N PHE A 37 -23.70 -8.81 -8.56
CA PHE A 37 -22.92 -9.34 -9.69
C PHE A 37 -21.41 -9.03 -9.58
N LEU A 38 -21.03 -7.90 -8.97
CA LEU A 38 -19.63 -7.49 -8.80
C LEU A 38 -18.88 -8.34 -7.76
N GLY A 39 -19.60 -8.92 -6.79
CA GLY A 39 -19.06 -9.87 -5.83
C GLY A 39 -18.45 -11.12 -6.48
N MET A 40 -18.88 -11.48 -7.71
CA MET A 40 -18.28 -12.58 -8.47
C MET A 40 -16.88 -12.25 -9.02
N ILE A 41 -16.54 -10.97 -9.22
CA ILE A 41 -15.19 -10.56 -9.66
C ILE A 41 -14.16 -10.76 -8.52
N GLY A 42 -14.60 -10.69 -7.26
CA GLY A 42 -13.77 -10.95 -6.09
C GLY A 42 -13.24 -12.39 -5.99
N LEU A 43 -13.91 -13.36 -6.63
CA LEU A 43 -13.44 -14.75 -6.68
C LEU A 43 -12.18 -14.91 -7.54
N GLY A 44 -11.93 -14.00 -8.49
CA GLY A 44 -10.68 -13.96 -9.26
C GLY A 44 -9.46 -13.55 -8.42
N ILE A 45 -9.67 -12.88 -7.29
CA ILE A 45 -8.60 -12.30 -6.46
C ILE A 45 -7.94 -13.36 -5.55
N SER A 46 -8.66 -14.44 -5.21
CA SER A 46 -8.12 -15.55 -4.40
C SER A 46 -6.89 -16.22 -5.04
N GLN A 47 -6.67 -16.06 -6.36
CA GLN A 47 -5.50 -16.61 -7.06
C GLN A 47 -4.19 -15.85 -6.73
N VAL A 48 -4.24 -14.57 -6.34
CA VAL A 48 -3.03 -13.75 -6.10
C VAL A 48 -2.42 -14.05 -4.72
N ALA A 49 -3.23 -14.44 -3.73
CA ALA A 49 -2.76 -14.73 -2.37
C ALA A 49 -2.00 -16.07 -2.22
N GLN A 50 -1.98 -16.93 -3.26
CA GLN A 50 -1.47 -18.30 -3.18
C GLN A 50 0.07 -18.43 -3.14
N GLN A 51 0.83 -17.34 -3.20
CA GLN A 51 2.30 -17.38 -3.36
C GLN A 51 3.12 -17.22 -2.07
N LYS A 52 2.52 -17.06 -0.88
CA LYS A 52 3.29 -16.87 0.39
C LYS A 52 3.69 -18.20 1.05
N PRO A 53 4.87 -18.33 1.68
CA PRO A 53 5.23 -19.52 2.47
C PRO A 53 4.41 -19.62 3.77
N THR A 54 4.13 -20.84 4.20
CA THR A 54 3.33 -21.17 5.39
C THR A 54 4.14 -22.03 6.36
N ARG A 55 4.16 -21.66 7.65
CA ARG A 55 4.93 -22.33 8.72
C ARG A 55 4.13 -23.50 9.27
N ILE A 56 4.67 -24.70 9.15
CA ILE A 56 4.03 -25.94 9.58
C ILE A 56 4.79 -26.54 10.76
N LEU A 57 4.11 -26.78 11.87
CA LEU A 57 4.65 -27.57 12.97
C LEU A 57 4.39 -29.06 12.74
N VAL A 58 5.42 -29.89 12.77
CA VAL A 58 5.28 -31.35 12.68
C VAL A 58 5.54 -31.97 14.05
N VAL A 59 4.58 -32.76 14.53
CA VAL A 59 4.64 -33.47 15.80
C VAL A 59 4.60 -34.98 15.53
N GLY A 60 5.57 -35.72 16.07
CA GLY A 60 5.63 -37.17 15.92
C GLY A 60 6.28 -37.66 14.63
N GLU A 61 7.24 -36.92 14.06
CA GLU A 61 8.00 -37.33 12.87
C GLU A 61 8.67 -38.71 13.06
N THR A 62 9.10 -39.04 14.28
CA THR A 62 9.68 -40.34 14.66
C THR A 62 8.72 -41.53 14.47
N HIS A 63 7.42 -41.27 14.29
CA HIS A 63 6.40 -42.29 14.06
C HIS A 63 6.13 -42.54 12.58
N LEU A 64 6.83 -41.86 11.65
CA LEU A 64 6.69 -42.07 10.21
C LEU A 64 7.35 -43.39 9.75
N PRO A 65 6.81 -44.03 8.71
CA PRO A 65 7.43 -45.21 8.10
C PRO A 65 8.73 -44.84 7.36
N GLU A 66 9.69 -45.77 7.31
CA GLU A 66 10.99 -45.53 6.64
C GLU A 66 10.84 -45.32 5.12
N ARG A 67 9.85 -45.97 4.48
CA ARG A 67 9.56 -45.83 3.04
C ARG A 67 8.06 -46.00 2.75
N PRO A 68 7.48 -45.21 1.83
CA PRO A 68 8.05 -44.04 1.14
C PRO A 68 8.17 -42.80 2.06
N THR A 69 9.25 -42.03 1.92
CA THR A 69 9.56 -40.87 2.78
C THR A 69 8.64 -39.68 2.49
N LEU A 70 8.07 -39.08 3.54
CA LEU A 70 7.28 -37.84 3.49
C LEU A 70 8.17 -36.58 3.62
N ILE A 71 9.22 -36.67 4.45
CA ILE A 71 10.12 -35.57 4.81
C ILE A 71 11.54 -35.95 4.38
N GLU A 72 12.25 -35.03 3.74
CA GLU A 72 13.63 -35.18 3.27
C GLU A 72 14.47 -33.99 3.77
N GLY A 73 15.31 -34.21 4.79
CA GLY A 73 16.04 -33.12 5.45
C GLY A 73 15.08 -32.19 6.17
N ASP A 74 15.11 -30.89 5.87
CA ASP A 74 14.27 -29.87 6.54
C ASP A 74 13.03 -29.45 5.73
N ARG A 75 12.58 -30.31 4.81
CA ARG A 75 11.43 -30.02 3.92
C ARG A 75 10.63 -31.27 3.58
N PHE A 76 9.39 -31.08 3.15
CA PHE A 76 8.62 -32.14 2.52
C PHE A 76 9.30 -32.60 1.22
N ALA A 77 9.21 -33.90 0.91
CA ALA A 77 9.84 -34.49 -0.26
C ALA A 77 9.40 -33.76 -1.56
N PRO A 78 10.32 -33.15 -2.35
CA PRO A 78 9.97 -32.33 -3.51
C PRO A 78 9.13 -33.05 -4.58
N ARG A 79 9.26 -34.39 -4.65
CA ARG A 79 8.48 -35.27 -5.54
C ARG A 79 6.97 -35.25 -5.27
N LEU A 80 6.55 -34.86 -4.06
CA LEU A 80 5.14 -34.73 -3.70
C LEU A 80 4.50 -33.46 -4.30
N PHE A 81 5.28 -32.56 -4.91
CA PHE A 81 4.78 -31.32 -5.48
C PHE A 81 4.70 -31.37 -7.01
N ARG A 82 3.71 -30.68 -7.61
CA ARG A 82 3.54 -30.62 -9.09
C ARG A 82 4.72 -29.89 -9.74
N GLN A 83 5.26 -28.91 -9.03
CA GLN A 83 6.48 -28.20 -9.35
C GLN A 83 7.39 -28.31 -8.12
N PRO A 84 8.61 -28.85 -8.24
CA PRO A 84 9.51 -29.06 -7.10
C PRO A 84 9.81 -27.79 -6.29
N GLY A 85 9.76 -26.61 -6.92
CA GLY A 85 9.95 -25.31 -6.27
C GLY A 85 8.88 -24.96 -5.23
N MET A 86 7.67 -25.55 -5.33
CA MET A 86 6.57 -25.31 -4.38
C MET A 86 6.83 -25.91 -2.99
N ALA A 87 7.80 -26.82 -2.86
CA ALA A 87 8.22 -27.34 -1.55
C ALA A 87 8.71 -26.23 -0.61
N LYS A 88 9.23 -25.13 -1.16
CA LYS A 88 9.66 -23.95 -0.39
C LYS A 88 8.51 -23.17 0.24
N LEU A 89 7.26 -23.43 -0.17
CA LEU A 89 6.08 -22.75 0.37
C LEU A 89 5.55 -23.39 1.66
N LEU A 90 6.09 -24.53 2.08
CA LEU A 90 5.79 -25.17 3.36
C LEU A 90 7.07 -25.22 4.21
N GLU A 91 7.20 -24.29 5.15
CA GLU A 91 8.34 -24.22 6.07
C GLU A 91 8.12 -25.17 7.24
N LEU A 92 8.87 -26.28 7.24
CA LEU A 92 8.72 -27.35 8.22
C LEU A 92 9.48 -27.01 9.51
N HIS A 93 8.79 -27.07 10.64
CA HIS A 93 9.34 -26.90 11.99
C HIS A 93 9.05 -28.15 12.81
N ARG A 94 10.08 -28.69 13.46
CA ARG A 94 9.97 -29.91 14.27
C ARG A 94 9.62 -29.57 15.70
N TRP A 95 8.78 -30.39 16.31
CA TRP A 95 8.55 -30.32 17.76
C TRP A 95 9.72 -30.93 18.53
N ASP A 96 10.59 -30.07 19.07
CA ASP A 96 11.60 -30.47 20.06
C ASP A 96 11.04 -30.33 21.49
N GLN A 97 11.22 -31.36 22.33
CA GLN A 97 10.79 -31.38 23.74
C GLN A 97 11.37 -30.21 24.58
N GLU A 98 12.41 -29.53 24.09
CA GLU A 98 13.04 -28.39 24.78
C GLU A 98 12.44 -27.01 24.41
N SER A 99 11.54 -26.95 23.42
CA SER A 99 10.99 -25.68 22.91
C SER A 99 9.74 -25.25 23.67
N ARG A 100 9.91 -24.55 24.80
CA ARG A 100 8.80 -23.81 25.43
C ARG A 100 8.26 -22.74 24.47
N PRO A 101 6.94 -22.59 24.29
CA PRO A 101 6.38 -21.43 23.59
C PRO A 101 6.61 -20.20 24.47
N GLY A 102 7.67 -19.46 24.18
CA GLY A 102 8.05 -18.25 24.93
C GLY A 102 9.43 -17.65 24.64
N SER A 103 10.29 -18.25 23.81
CA SER A 103 11.65 -17.72 23.58
C SER A 103 11.91 -17.14 22.19
N ALA A 104 10.93 -17.09 21.28
CA ALA A 104 11.07 -16.37 20.02
C ALA A 104 10.87 -14.86 20.22
N GLY A 105 11.86 -14.18 20.82
CA GLY A 105 11.84 -12.71 20.91
C GLY A 105 12.67 -12.09 22.04
N ALA A 106 13.93 -12.49 22.25
CA ALA A 106 14.84 -11.71 23.11
C ALA A 106 16.32 -11.95 22.77
N SER A 107 16.76 -11.58 21.56
CA SER A 107 18.19 -11.35 21.34
C SER A 107 18.56 -9.95 21.86
N GLY A 108 19.26 -9.92 22.98
CA GLY A 108 20.14 -8.80 23.36
C GLY A 108 19.56 -7.76 24.30
N LYS A 109 19.64 -8.02 25.61
CA LYS A 109 19.96 -6.98 26.61
C LYS A 109 20.51 -7.63 27.88
N LYS A 110 21.76 -7.31 28.20
CA LYS A 110 22.40 -7.61 29.48
C LYS A 110 21.53 -7.06 30.62
N ALA A 111 21.14 -7.92 31.55
CA ALA A 111 20.60 -7.51 32.84
C ALA A 111 21.65 -7.84 33.93
N SER A 112 21.92 -6.84 34.78
CA SER A 112 22.76 -6.91 35.97
C SER A 112 22.18 -7.82 37.06
N PRO A 113 22.99 -8.32 38.02
CA PRO A 113 22.55 -9.33 38.98
C PRO A 113 21.83 -8.68 40.17
N GLY A 114 20.69 -9.23 40.56
CA GLY A 114 19.98 -8.82 41.78
C GLY A 114 18.65 -9.53 41.98
N SER A 115 18.48 -10.07 43.19
CA SER A 115 17.31 -10.71 43.80
C SER A 115 16.94 -12.13 43.34
N GLU A 116 17.43 -13.09 44.11
CA GLU A 116 16.75 -14.33 44.41
C GLU A 116 15.38 -14.04 45.05
N SER A 117 14.32 -14.64 44.52
CA SER A 117 13.10 -14.95 45.25
C SER A 117 12.37 -16.05 44.50
N GLY A 118 12.17 -17.18 45.19
CA GLY A 118 11.68 -18.42 44.63
C GLY A 118 10.19 -18.38 44.28
N ALA A 119 9.89 -18.85 43.08
CA ALA A 119 8.68 -19.63 42.77
C ALA A 119 8.92 -20.32 41.43
N ARG A 120 9.31 -21.60 41.47
CA ARG A 120 9.25 -22.46 40.27
C ARG A 120 7.77 -22.72 39.98
N PRO A 121 7.21 -22.35 38.82
CA PRO A 121 5.92 -22.87 38.42
C PRO A 121 6.12 -24.33 38.01
N SER A 122 5.63 -25.25 38.83
CA SER A 122 5.46 -26.66 38.48
C SER A 122 4.33 -26.79 37.46
N GLY A 123 4.62 -26.50 36.19
CA GLY A 123 3.75 -26.88 35.08
C GLY A 123 4.16 -28.25 34.56
N SER A 124 3.29 -29.25 34.68
CA SER A 124 3.44 -30.54 34.00
C SER A 124 3.69 -30.33 32.51
N PRO A 125 4.46 -31.18 31.81
CA PRO A 125 4.63 -31.08 30.37
C PRO A 125 3.25 -31.12 29.70
N LEU A 126 2.90 -30.07 28.95
CA LEU A 126 1.71 -30.10 28.11
C LEU A 126 1.84 -31.28 27.14
N LEU A 127 0.77 -32.04 26.96
CA LEU A 127 0.73 -33.11 25.95
C LEU A 127 1.06 -32.48 24.57
N PRO A 128 1.83 -33.16 23.69
CA PRO A 128 2.25 -32.61 22.41
C PRO A 128 1.08 -32.08 21.56
N GLU A 129 -0.09 -32.71 21.65
CA GLU A 129 -1.31 -32.27 20.99
C GLU A 129 -1.83 -30.92 21.53
N THR A 130 -1.91 -30.76 22.86
CA THR A 130 -2.34 -29.49 23.47
C THR A 130 -1.40 -28.34 23.12
N ALA A 131 -0.09 -28.60 23.08
CA ALA A 131 0.88 -27.57 22.70
C ALA A 131 0.79 -27.20 21.20
N ALA A 132 0.54 -28.18 20.32
CA ALA A 132 0.30 -27.91 18.90
C ALA A 132 -0.96 -27.07 18.66
N ARG A 133 -2.06 -27.37 19.38
CA ARG A 133 -3.29 -26.56 19.35
C ARG A 133 -3.02 -25.12 19.80
N SER A 134 -2.38 -24.94 20.96
CA SER A 134 -2.04 -23.62 21.47
C SER A 134 -1.08 -22.85 20.56
N ALA A 135 -0.16 -23.52 19.85
CA ALA A 135 0.78 -22.87 18.95
C ALA A 135 0.13 -22.38 17.64
N VAL A 136 -0.88 -23.10 17.13
CA VAL A 136 -1.72 -22.66 16.01
C VAL A 136 -2.67 -21.53 16.43
N GLU A 137 -3.29 -21.62 17.61
CA GLU A 137 -4.14 -20.54 18.17
C GLU A 137 -3.36 -19.25 18.44
N ALA A 138 -2.14 -19.36 18.97
CA ALA A 138 -1.26 -18.22 19.20
C ALA A 138 -0.67 -17.63 17.91
N GLY A 139 -0.94 -18.22 16.73
CA GLY A 139 -0.39 -17.77 15.44
C GLY A 139 1.12 -17.96 15.28
N THR A 140 1.73 -18.80 16.13
CA THR A 140 3.17 -19.14 16.04
C THR A 140 3.42 -19.99 14.81
N TYR A 141 2.51 -20.91 14.50
CA TYR A 141 2.50 -21.72 13.28
C TYR A 141 1.19 -21.54 12.54
N ASP A 142 1.22 -21.66 11.21
CA ASP A 142 0.04 -21.53 10.37
C ASP A 142 -0.80 -22.81 10.42
N ALA A 143 -0.20 -24.00 10.51
CA ALA A 143 -0.90 -25.25 10.82
C ALA A 143 0.03 -26.23 11.56
N ALA A 144 -0.54 -27.23 12.21
CA ALA A 144 0.21 -28.33 12.81
C ALA A 144 -0.20 -29.68 12.23
N LEU A 145 0.77 -30.53 11.91
CA LEU A 145 0.59 -31.89 11.42
C LEU A 145 1.01 -32.88 12.51
N LEU A 146 0.06 -33.67 13.00
CA LEU A 146 0.27 -34.60 14.11
C LEU A 146 0.19 -36.04 13.63
N PHE A 147 1.21 -36.81 14.00
CA PHE A 147 1.26 -38.26 13.79
C PHE A 147 1.10 -38.98 15.14
N PRO A 148 0.04 -39.81 15.30
CA PRO A 148 -0.16 -40.63 16.48
C PRO A 148 1.06 -41.54 16.80
N PRO A 149 1.33 -41.90 18.07
CA PRO A 149 2.48 -42.73 18.46
C PRO A 149 2.55 -44.11 17.78
N ASP A 150 1.40 -44.63 17.38
CA ASP A 150 1.20 -45.92 16.74
C ASP A 150 1.08 -45.81 15.21
N PHE A 151 1.24 -44.62 14.64
CA PHE A 151 1.02 -44.33 13.22
C PHE A 151 1.85 -45.23 12.28
N GLY A 152 3.18 -45.27 12.45
CA GLY A 152 4.06 -46.09 11.60
C GLY A 152 3.80 -47.59 11.75
N ARG A 153 3.49 -48.06 12.96
CA ARG A 153 3.13 -49.48 13.18
C ARG A 153 1.83 -49.85 12.48
N ARG A 154 0.84 -48.94 12.45
CA ARG A 154 -0.43 -49.13 11.74
C ARG A 154 -0.25 -49.17 10.23
N ILE A 155 0.64 -48.35 9.67
CA ILE A 155 1.00 -48.42 8.24
C ILE A 155 1.62 -49.80 7.91
N GLU A 156 2.54 -50.30 8.75
CA GLU A 156 3.14 -51.62 8.52
C GLU A 156 2.12 -52.75 8.68
N ALA A 157 1.23 -52.67 9.67
CA ALA A 157 0.13 -53.63 9.83
C ALA A 157 -0.81 -53.63 8.60
N CYS A 158 -1.08 -52.47 8.00
CA CYS A 158 -1.84 -52.37 6.75
C CYS A 158 -1.07 -52.99 5.57
N ARG A 159 0.26 -52.82 5.51
CA ARG A 159 1.11 -53.46 4.50
C ARG A 159 1.07 -54.99 4.61
N GLU A 160 1.22 -55.52 5.82
CA GLU A 160 1.14 -56.96 6.08
C GLU A 160 -0.24 -57.53 5.73
N ALA A 161 -1.31 -56.84 6.13
CA ALA A 161 -2.68 -57.22 5.78
C ALA A 161 -2.90 -57.20 4.25
N ALA A 162 -2.31 -56.23 3.53
CA ALA A 162 -2.42 -56.14 2.08
C ALA A 162 -1.71 -57.31 1.39
N GLN A 163 -0.53 -57.71 1.89
CA GLN A 163 0.20 -58.88 1.41
C GLN A 163 -0.55 -60.19 1.67
N ARG A 164 -1.21 -60.31 2.82
CA ARG A 164 -2.02 -61.49 3.19
C ARG A 164 -3.43 -61.49 2.59
N ARG A 165 -3.84 -60.39 1.94
CA ARG A 165 -5.20 -60.12 1.44
C ARG A 165 -6.29 -60.12 2.53
N ASP A 166 -5.90 -59.81 3.76
CA ASP A 166 -6.80 -59.70 4.91
C ASP A 166 -7.34 -58.27 5.09
N LYS A 167 -8.44 -58.11 5.83
CA LYS A 167 -8.96 -56.79 6.18
C LYS A 167 -8.01 -56.12 7.19
N PRO A 168 -7.59 -54.86 6.98
CA PRO A 168 -6.72 -54.17 7.92
C PRO A 168 -7.46 -53.89 9.23
N PRO A 169 -6.75 -53.88 10.37
CA PRO A 169 -7.37 -53.63 11.67
C PRO A 169 -7.90 -52.20 11.83
N GLU A 170 -7.20 -51.18 11.30
CA GLU A 170 -7.66 -49.78 11.25
C GLU A 170 -6.73 -48.92 10.37
N VAL A 171 -7.28 -48.01 9.55
CA VAL A 171 -6.48 -47.12 8.68
C VAL A 171 -5.86 -46.00 9.53
N PRO A 172 -4.56 -45.72 9.43
CA PRO A 172 -3.90 -44.66 10.18
C PRO A 172 -4.34 -43.26 9.74
N ARG A 173 -4.57 -42.38 10.71
CA ARG A 173 -5.09 -41.02 10.50
C ARG A 173 -4.16 -39.95 11.04
N PRO A 174 -3.39 -39.24 10.19
CA PRO A 174 -2.67 -38.05 10.63
C PRO A 174 -3.68 -36.90 10.79
N GLN A 175 -3.47 -36.06 11.79
CA GLN A 175 -4.34 -34.92 12.07
C GLN A 175 -3.68 -33.62 11.62
N ILE A 176 -4.40 -32.83 10.81
CA ILE A 176 -4.07 -31.45 10.51
C ILE A 176 -4.86 -30.56 11.47
N ILE A 177 -4.16 -29.88 12.38
CA ILE A 177 -4.74 -28.85 13.23
C ILE A 177 -4.55 -27.51 12.53
N TYR A 178 -5.66 -26.84 12.23
CA TYR A 178 -5.67 -25.55 11.55
C TYR A 178 -6.84 -24.69 12.07
N THR A 179 -6.87 -23.43 11.67
CA THR A 179 -7.96 -22.50 12.02
C THR A 179 -8.50 -21.83 10.77
N THR A 180 -9.83 -21.89 10.59
CA THR A 180 -10.50 -21.09 9.56
C THR A 180 -10.54 -19.59 9.89
N ALA A 181 -10.11 -19.15 11.07
CA ALA A 181 -10.01 -17.73 11.40
C ALA A 181 -8.84 -17.02 10.69
N VAL A 182 -7.80 -17.76 10.27
CA VAL A 182 -6.58 -17.19 9.68
C VAL A 182 -6.34 -17.75 8.28
N GLU A 183 -6.24 -16.88 7.27
CA GLU A 183 -6.07 -17.29 5.86
C GLU A 183 -4.80 -18.11 5.61
N ARG A 184 -3.67 -17.74 6.25
CA ARG A 184 -2.43 -18.53 6.14
C ARG A 184 -2.62 -19.96 6.65
N SER A 185 -3.47 -20.14 7.66
CA SER A 185 -3.80 -21.46 8.23
C SER A 185 -4.69 -22.29 7.31
N GLN A 186 -5.67 -21.66 6.66
CA GLN A 186 -6.47 -22.31 5.61
C GLN A 186 -5.59 -22.75 4.44
N LEU A 187 -4.74 -21.84 3.93
CA LEU A 187 -3.81 -22.12 2.84
C LEU A 187 -2.81 -23.23 3.21
N ALA A 188 -2.33 -23.24 4.46
CA ALA A 188 -1.48 -24.30 4.99
C ALA A 188 -2.20 -25.66 4.99
N CYS A 189 -3.46 -25.71 5.44
CA CYS A 189 -4.27 -26.92 5.44
C CYS A 189 -4.51 -27.45 4.01
N ASP A 190 -4.88 -26.59 3.07
CA ASP A 190 -5.10 -26.95 1.67
C ASP A 190 -3.83 -27.53 1.04
N ARG A 191 -2.68 -26.90 1.28
CA ARG A 191 -1.38 -27.38 0.80
C ARG A 191 -0.99 -28.72 1.43
N LEU A 192 -1.14 -28.85 2.75
CA LEU A 192 -0.84 -30.09 3.46
C LEU A 192 -1.71 -31.24 2.98
N ARG A 193 -3.00 -30.99 2.73
CA ARG A 193 -3.93 -31.99 2.21
C ARG A 193 -3.44 -32.53 0.87
N VAL A 194 -3.09 -31.65 -0.08
CA VAL A 194 -2.56 -32.06 -1.39
C VAL A 194 -1.26 -32.87 -1.26
N VAL A 195 -0.37 -32.50 -0.33
CA VAL A 195 0.88 -33.23 -0.09
C VAL A 195 0.62 -34.62 0.51
N LEU A 196 -0.26 -34.70 1.51
CA LEU A 196 -0.61 -35.96 2.18
C LEU A 196 -1.41 -36.90 1.29
N GLU A 197 -2.30 -36.39 0.45
CA GLU A 197 -3.04 -37.19 -0.55
C GLU A 197 -2.08 -37.86 -1.54
N ARG A 198 -1.08 -37.13 -2.04
CA ARG A 198 -0.07 -37.70 -2.95
C ARG A 198 0.86 -38.66 -2.25
N TRP A 199 1.22 -38.39 -1.01
CA TRP A 199 2.00 -39.32 -0.22
C TRP A 199 1.19 -40.60 0.06
N ASN A 200 -0.09 -40.48 0.37
CA ASN A 200 -1.00 -41.62 0.48
C ASN A 200 -1.04 -42.45 -0.82
N ASP A 201 -1.11 -41.82 -2.00
CA ASP A 201 -1.04 -42.53 -3.28
C ASP A 201 0.28 -43.33 -3.43
N GLU A 202 1.41 -42.79 -2.98
CA GLU A 202 2.69 -43.49 -3.03
C GLU A 202 2.73 -44.67 -2.05
N VAL A 203 2.21 -44.49 -0.83
CA VAL A 203 2.11 -45.56 0.17
C VAL A 203 1.19 -46.66 -0.36
N ALA A 204 0.02 -46.31 -0.91
CA ALA A 204 -0.93 -47.24 -1.52
C ALA A 204 -0.30 -48.00 -2.70
N ARG A 205 0.44 -47.32 -3.59
CA ARG A 205 1.20 -48.00 -4.66
C ARG A 205 2.25 -48.97 -4.13
N SER A 206 2.88 -48.65 -3.00
CA SER A 206 3.82 -49.58 -2.36
C SER A 206 3.15 -50.86 -1.87
N PHE A 207 1.86 -50.80 -1.53
CA PHE A 207 1.07 -51.98 -1.18
C PHE A 207 0.67 -52.78 -2.43
N LEU A 208 0.29 -52.11 -3.53
CA LEU A 208 -0.12 -52.75 -4.79
C LEU A 208 1.03 -53.42 -5.55
N ALA A 209 2.27 -52.92 -5.39
CA ALA A 209 3.47 -53.54 -5.95
C ALA A 209 3.68 -54.98 -5.42
N ALA A 210 3.06 -55.34 -4.29
CA ALA A 210 2.88 -56.72 -3.87
C ALA A 210 1.65 -57.31 -4.58
N ALA A 211 1.89 -58.05 -5.66
CA ALA A 211 0.91 -58.43 -6.69
C ALA A 211 -0.43 -59.02 -6.16
N GLY A 212 -1.49 -58.19 -6.19
CA GLY A 212 -2.89 -58.62 -6.08
C GLY A 212 -3.66 -58.18 -4.82
N ALA A 213 -3.37 -57.00 -4.28
CA ALA A 213 -4.05 -56.46 -3.10
C ALA A 213 -5.51 -56.00 -3.38
N PRO A 214 -6.41 -56.01 -2.37
CA PRO A 214 -7.82 -55.63 -2.55
C PRO A 214 -8.04 -54.11 -2.63
N ASP A 215 -9.22 -53.65 -3.07
CA ASP A 215 -9.55 -52.22 -3.31
C ASP A 215 -9.25 -51.26 -2.14
N TRP A 216 -9.35 -51.74 -0.89
CA TRP A 216 -9.04 -50.92 0.30
C TRP A 216 -7.55 -50.53 0.39
N SER A 217 -6.66 -51.25 -0.31
CA SER A 217 -5.22 -50.94 -0.36
C SER A 217 -4.90 -49.63 -1.09
N MET A 218 -5.88 -49.05 -1.80
CA MET A 218 -5.81 -47.73 -2.43
C MET A 218 -5.88 -46.58 -1.42
N THR A 219 -6.36 -46.84 -0.20
CA THR A 219 -6.50 -45.84 0.87
C THR A 219 -5.65 -46.25 2.07
N ALA A 220 -4.35 -45.98 1.99
CA ALA A 220 -3.37 -46.37 3.02
C ALA A 220 -3.39 -45.45 4.25
N VAL A 221 -3.80 -44.20 4.09
CA VAL A 221 -3.78 -43.13 5.08
C VAL A 221 -5.00 -42.24 4.86
N GLU A 222 -5.76 -41.95 5.91
CA GLU A 222 -6.92 -41.06 5.86
C GLU A 222 -6.65 -39.78 6.66
N VAL A 223 -6.57 -38.64 5.97
CA VAL A 223 -6.22 -37.35 6.61
C VAL A 223 -7.41 -36.80 7.36
N ASP A 224 -7.27 -36.58 8.67
CA ASP A 224 -8.26 -35.88 9.48
C ASP A 224 -7.86 -34.41 9.64
N ALA A 225 -8.82 -33.49 9.57
CA ALA A 225 -8.58 -32.06 9.63
C ALA A 225 -9.42 -31.41 10.74
N VAL A 226 -8.76 -31.01 11.82
CA VAL A 226 -9.37 -30.41 13.01
C VAL A 226 -9.30 -28.88 12.88
N ASP A 227 -10.47 -28.26 12.71
CA ASP A 227 -10.61 -26.80 12.64
C ASP A 227 -10.92 -26.22 14.02
N LEU A 228 -9.94 -25.53 14.61
CA LEU A 228 -10.08 -24.87 15.92
C LEU A 228 -11.12 -23.73 15.89
N ALA A 229 -11.38 -23.13 14.73
CA ALA A 229 -12.39 -22.08 14.59
C ALA A 229 -13.83 -22.62 14.51
N ARG A 230 -14.02 -23.94 14.35
CA ARG A 230 -15.35 -24.58 14.36
C ARG A 230 -15.99 -24.51 15.74
N GLU A 231 -15.19 -24.56 16.81
CA GLU A 231 -15.64 -24.46 18.20
C GLU A 231 -16.03 -23.02 18.57
N THR A 232 -15.59 -22.03 17.80
CA THR A 232 -15.79 -20.59 18.08
C THR A 232 -16.76 -19.89 17.11
N GLY A 233 -17.32 -20.60 16.11
CA GLY A 233 -18.38 -20.09 15.23
C GLY A 233 -17.93 -19.21 14.05
N TYR A 234 -16.64 -19.12 13.75
CA TYR A 234 -16.07 -18.16 12.78
C TYR A 234 -16.01 -18.62 11.32
N ARG A 235 -16.51 -19.83 11.02
CA ARG A 235 -16.36 -20.54 9.72
C ARG A 235 -16.90 -19.78 8.48
N GLY A 236 -17.61 -18.67 8.65
CA GLY A 236 -18.12 -17.80 7.57
C GLY A 236 -17.83 -16.30 7.73
N ALA A 237 -17.26 -15.88 8.88
CA ALA A 237 -17.00 -14.48 9.19
C ALA A 237 -15.82 -13.90 8.39
N ALA A 238 -14.83 -14.73 8.06
CA ALA A 238 -13.60 -14.33 7.39
C ALA A 238 -13.79 -13.86 5.94
N MET A 239 -14.82 -14.34 5.24
CA MET A 239 -15.13 -13.88 3.89
C MET A 239 -15.86 -12.53 3.92
N TRP A 240 -16.78 -12.37 4.87
CA TRP A 240 -17.48 -11.10 5.08
C TRP A 240 -16.54 -9.98 5.54
N SER A 241 -15.52 -10.29 6.36
CA SER A 241 -14.51 -9.31 6.78
C SER A 241 -13.66 -8.77 5.62
N LYS A 242 -13.52 -9.51 4.53
CA LYS A 242 -12.84 -9.05 3.30
C LYS A 242 -13.75 -8.22 2.41
N ILE A 243 -15.01 -8.61 2.28
CA ILE A 243 -15.94 -8.02 1.30
C ILE A 243 -16.63 -6.76 1.84
N LEU A 244 -17.20 -6.81 3.06
CA LEU A 244 -18.05 -5.73 3.58
C LEU A 244 -17.32 -4.38 3.73
N PRO A 245 -16.06 -4.30 4.20
CA PRO A 245 -15.37 -3.02 4.28
C PRO A 245 -15.17 -2.35 2.92
N VAL A 246 -14.85 -3.14 1.90
CA VAL A 246 -14.66 -2.64 0.53
C VAL A 246 -15.98 -2.13 -0.03
N LEU A 247 -17.05 -2.91 0.12
CA LEU A 247 -18.38 -2.52 -0.34
C LEU A 247 -18.85 -1.24 0.36
N LEU A 248 -18.64 -1.10 1.66
CA LEU A 248 -18.97 0.11 2.40
C LEU A 248 -18.29 1.35 1.80
N VAL A 249 -16.99 1.26 1.54
CA VAL A 249 -16.20 2.36 0.95
C VAL A 249 -16.68 2.69 -0.46
N LEU A 250 -16.88 1.68 -1.30
CA LEU A 250 -17.35 1.87 -2.68
C LEU A 250 -18.76 2.44 -2.72
N TRP A 251 -19.67 1.98 -1.87
CA TRP A 251 -21.04 2.51 -1.79
C TRP A 251 -21.09 3.92 -1.22
N SER A 252 -20.20 4.26 -0.27
CA SER A 252 -20.06 5.64 0.19
C SER A 252 -19.57 6.55 -0.93
N LEU A 253 -18.61 6.09 -1.74
CA LEU A 253 -18.14 6.85 -2.90
C LEU A 253 -19.21 7.02 -3.98
N VAL A 254 -19.85 5.93 -4.42
CA VAL A 254 -20.90 5.96 -5.46
C VAL A 254 -22.12 6.74 -4.98
N GLY A 255 -22.50 6.58 -3.72
CA GLY A 255 -23.61 7.30 -3.09
C GLY A 255 -23.35 8.80 -2.96
N ALA A 256 -22.09 9.24 -2.85
CA ALA A 256 -21.72 10.65 -2.90
C ALA A 256 -21.60 11.20 -4.34
N PHE A 257 -21.21 10.34 -5.30
CA PHE A 257 -20.86 10.72 -6.66
C PHE A 257 -22.00 11.45 -7.40
N TYR A 258 -23.17 10.81 -7.53
CA TYR A 258 -24.27 11.39 -8.32
C TYR A 258 -24.90 12.63 -7.66
N PRO A 259 -25.19 12.64 -6.34
CA PRO A 259 -25.66 13.86 -5.67
C PRO A 259 -24.69 15.03 -5.80
N ALA A 260 -23.37 14.79 -5.66
CA ALA A 260 -22.39 15.87 -5.77
C ALA A 260 -22.38 16.50 -7.17
N VAL A 261 -22.48 15.69 -8.22
CA VAL A 261 -22.53 16.18 -9.60
C VAL A 261 -23.81 16.99 -9.83
N ASP A 262 -24.98 16.49 -9.41
CA ASP A 262 -26.23 17.21 -9.64
C ASP A 262 -26.35 18.50 -8.81
N LEU A 263 -25.96 18.46 -7.53
CA LEU A 263 -26.02 19.61 -6.62
C LEU A 263 -25.02 20.72 -6.96
N CYS A 264 -24.05 20.47 -7.83
CA CYS A 264 -23.03 21.44 -8.19
C CYS A 264 -22.98 21.70 -9.69
N ALA A 265 -22.55 20.71 -10.46
CA ALA A 265 -22.45 20.83 -11.91
C ALA A 265 -23.85 20.92 -12.56
N GLY A 266 -24.82 20.17 -12.05
CA GLY A 266 -26.21 20.21 -12.52
C GLY A 266 -26.89 21.55 -12.24
N GLU A 267 -26.74 22.10 -11.02
CA GLU A 267 -27.25 23.45 -10.71
C GLU A 267 -26.60 24.56 -11.54
N LYS A 268 -25.30 24.42 -11.82
CA LYS A 268 -24.57 25.35 -12.68
C LYS A 268 -25.03 25.25 -14.14
N GLU A 269 -25.26 24.04 -14.64
CA GLU A 269 -25.82 23.80 -15.96
C GLU A 269 -27.24 24.39 -16.11
N ARG A 270 -28.01 24.38 -15.02
CA ARG A 270 -29.37 24.96 -14.96
C ARG A 270 -29.41 26.47 -14.72
N GLY A 271 -28.28 27.11 -14.40
CA GLY A 271 -28.22 28.54 -14.05
C GLY A 271 -28.87 28.88 -12.70
N THR A 272 -29.06 27.89 -11.82
CA THR A 272 -29.69 28.10 -10.49
C THR A 272 -28.67 28.36 -9.40
N LEU A 273 -27.39 28.06 -9.66
CA LEU A 273 -26.29 28.27 -8.71
C LEU A 273 -26.07 29.78 -8.46
N GLU A 274 -26.16 30.60 -9.50
CA GLU A 274 -25.99 32.05 -9.48
C GLU A 274 -27.02 32.73 -8.57
N THR A 275 -28.27 32.25 -8.59
CA THR A 275 -29.32 32.71 -7.68
C THR A 275 -28.99 32.39 -6.22
N LEU A 276 -28.46 31.19 -5.94
CA LEU A 276 -28.04 30.80 -4.59
C LEU A 276 -26.85 31.63 -4.10
N LEU A 277 -25.91 31.95 -4.99
CA LEU A 277 -24.74 32.76 -4.69
C LEU A 277 -25.07 34.26 -4.48
N SER A 278 -26.24 34.71 -4.94
CA SER A 278 -26.77 36.07 -4.72
C SER A 278 -27.56 36.19 -3.41
N SER A 279 -27.81 35.07 -2.72
CA SER A 279 -28.47 35.05 -1.41
C SER A 279 -27.54 35.59 -0.30
N PRO A 280 -28.07 36.01 0.86
CA PRO A 280 -27.25 36.50 1.97
C PRO A 280 -26.44 35.40 2.69
N ALA A 281 -26.43 34.16 2.20
CA ALA A 281 -25.69 33.05 2.79
C ALA A 281 -24.19 33.11 2.43
N ALA A 282 -23.33 32.82 3.40
CA ALA A 282 -21.89 32.74 3.14
C ALA A 282 -21.56 31.53 2.26
N ARG A 283 -20.49 31.62 1.46
CA ARG A 283 -20.03 30.52 0.58
C ARG A 283 -19.73 29.24 1.36
N SER A 284 -19.16 29.36 2.56
CA SER A 284 -18.95 28.23 3.48
C SER A 284 -20.25 27.61 3.98
N GLU A 285 -21.33 28.40 4.15
CA GLU A 285 -22.65 27.91 4.58
C GLU A 285 -23.34 27.14 3.45
N ILE A 286 -23.20 27.62 2.20
CA ILE A 286 -23.67 26.92 0.99
C ILE A 286 -22.97 25.58 0.85
N VAL A 287 -21.64 25.57 0.95
CA VAL A 287 -20.84 24.34 0.86
C VAL A 287 -21.22 23.35 1.96
N LEU A 288 -21.37 23.81 3.20
CA LEU A 288 -21.74 22.92 4.31
C LEU A 288 -23.15 22.34 4.12
N GLY A 289 -24.11 23.14 3.66
CA GLY A 289 -25.47 22.66 3.36
C GLY A 289 -25.46 21.57 2.29
N LYS A 290 -24.77 21.81 1.16
CA LYS A 290 -24.60 20.83 0.08
C LYS A 290 -23.87 19.57 0.54
N LEU A 291 -22.79 19.74 1.30
CA LEU A 291 -21.99 18.63 1.81
C LEU A 291 -22.81 17.68 2.70
N VAL A 292 -23.57 18.23 3.64
CA VAL A 292 -24.42 17.41 4.53
C VAL A 292 -25.50 16.68 3.73
N THR A 293 -26.08 17.32 2.71
CA THR A 293 -27.02 16.65 1.79
C THR A 293 -26.36 15.45 1.10
N ILE A 294 -25.19 15.64 0.49
CA ILE A 294 -24.47 14.56 -0.21
C ILE A 294 -24.12 13.44 0.77
N MET A 295 -23.66 13.78 1.98
CA MET A 295 -23.31 12.81 3.02
C MET A 295 -24.52 11.97 3.47
N LEU A 296 -25.70 12.58 3.57
CA LEU A 296 -26.95 11.87 3.87
C LEU A 296 -27.32 10.89 2.76
N PHE A 297 -27.29 11.30 1.49
CA PHE A 297 -27.57 10.40 0.36
C PHE A 297 -26.53 9.28 0.23
N SER A 298 -25.25 9.60 0.44
CA SER A 298 -24.16 8.62 0.52
C SER A 298 -24.42 7.58 1.60
N SER A 299 -24.72 8.03 2.83
CA SER A 299 -24.98 7.16 3.96
C SER A 299 -26.22 6.29 3.74
N LEU A 300 -27.31 6.89 3.23
CA LEU A 300 -28.55 6.18 2.93
C LEU A 300 -28.34 5.11 1.85
N THR A 301 -27.58 5.42 0.80
CA THR A 301 -27.22 4.46 -0.26
C THR A 301 -26.46 3.28 0.32
N ALA A 302 -25.44 3.52 1.14
CA ALA A 302 -24.67 2.45 1.75
C ALA A 302 -25.51 1.59 2.71
N VAL A 303 -26.38 2.22 3.52
CA VAL A 303 -27.29 1.49 4.43
C VAL A 303 -28.27 0.61 3.65
N LEU A 304 -28.91 1.14 2.59
CA LEU A 304 -29.85 0.37 1.78
C LEU A 304 -29.18 -0.83 1.10
N ASN A 305 -27.96 -0.64 0.59
CA ASN A 305 -27.19 -1.74 -0.01
C ASN A 305 -26.74 -2.77 1.04
N LEU A 306 -26.34 -2.33 2.24
CA LEU A 306 -26.03 -3.23 3.35
C LEU A 306 -27.24 -4.07 3.78
N LEU A 307 -28.42 -3.44 3.89
CA LEU A 307 -29.68 -4.13 4.18
C LEU A 307 -30.04 -5.12 3.07
N SER A 308 -29.82 -4.75 1.81
CA SER A 308 -30.04 -5.64 0.66
C SER A 308 -29.13 -6.86 0.71
N VAL A 309 -27.84 -6.69 0.99
CA VAL A 309 -26.89 -7.82 1.14
C VAL A 309 -27.20 -8.64 2.39
N ALA A 310 -27.61 -8.02 3.49
CA ALA A 310 -28.02 -8.76 4.69
C ALA A 310 -29.26 -9.64 4.43
N ALA A 311 -30.22 -9.16 3.63
CA ALA A 311 -31.42 -9.90 3.27
C ALA A 311 -31.17 -11.01 2.24
N THR A 312 -30.35 -10.75 1.22
CA THR A 312 -30.11 -11.67 0.08
C THR A 312 -28.92 -12.61 0.29
N GLY A 313 -27.94 -12.18 1.09
CA GLY A 313 -26.67 -12.88 1.29
C GLY A 313 -26.81 -14.31 1.79
N PRO A 314 -27.61 -14.58 2.85
CA PRO A 314 -27.83 -15.95 3.32
C PRO A 314 -28.44 -16.86 2.25
N MET A 315 -29.31 -16.35 1.38
CA MET A 315 -29.91 -17.14 0.30
C MET A 315 -28.91 -17.44 -0.83
N MET A 316 -28.10 -16.45 -1.22
CA MET A 316 -27.15 -16.59 -2.32
C MET A 316 -25.88 -17.36 -1.95
N PHE A 317 -25.33 -17.08 -0.76
CA PHE A 317 -24.00 -17.55 -0.38
C PHE A 317 -24.00 -18.80 0.50
N SER A 318 -25.15 -19.22 1.07
CA SER A 318 -25.24 -20.46 1.85
C SER A 318 -24.90 -21.72 1.06
N GLN A 319 -24.99 -21.67 -0.27
CA GLN A 319 -24.64 -22.76 -1.17
C GLN A 319 -23.13 -22.86 -1.45
N LEU A 320 -22.35 -21.82 -1.11
CA LEU A 320 -20.91 -21.79 -1.36
C LEU A 320 -20.13 -22.24 -0.12
N PRO A 321 -19.15 -23.16 -0.26
CA PRO A 321 -18.30 -23.57 0.84
C PRO A 321 -17.50 -22.38 1.38
N GLY A 322 -17.51 -22.18 2.70
CA GLY A 322 -16.79 -21.09 3.38
C GLY A 322 -17.59 -19.79 3.58
N PHE A 323 -18.83 -19.73 3.11
CA PHE A 323 -19.75 -18.62 3.39
C PHE A 323 -20.77 -19.01 4.46
N GLY A 324 -20.74 -18.30 5.58
CA GLY A 324 -21.72 -18.40 6.67
C GLY A 324 -22.42 -17.07 6.89
N PRO A 325 -23.28 -16.94 7.92
CA PRO A 325 -23.88 -15.65 8.26
C PRO A 325 -22.78 -14.64 8.66
N PRO A 326 -22.95 -13.35 8.34
CA PRO A 326 -22.02 -12.32 8.79
C PRO A 326 -22.03 -12.20 10.32
N PRO A 327 -20.92 -11.76 10.96
CA PRO A 327 -20.87 -11.56 12.41
C PRO A 327 -21.99 -10.65 12.92
N ALA A 328 -22.57 -10.95 14.09
CA ALA A 328 -23.68 -10.18 14.64
C ALA A 328 -23.35 -8.70 14.90
N LEU A 329 -22.09 -8.39 15.22
CA LEU A 329 -21.62 -7.02 15.46
C LEU A 329 -21.26 -6.26 14.17
N SER A 330 -21.34 -6.89 13.00
CA SER A 330 -20.99 -6.24 11.73
C SER A 330 -21.74 -4.93 11.48
N PRO A 331 -23.07 -4.83 11.71
CA PRO A 331 -23.81 -3.59 11.48
C PRO A 331 -23.31 -2.42 12.33
N LEU A 332 -22.88 -2.67 13.57
CA LEU A 332 -22.35 -1.65 14.46
C LEU A 332 -21.04 -1.07 13.88
N TRP A 333 -20.08 -1.93 13.53
CA TRP A 333 -18.78 -1.50 13.00
C TRP A 333 -18.91 -0.81 11.64
N LEU A 334 -19.77 -1.34 10.77
CA LEU A 334 -20.07 -0.74 9.47
C LEU A 334 -20.72 0.63 9.61
N GLY A 335 -21.67 0.79 10.55
CA GLY A 335 -22.30 2.08 10.84
C GLY A 335 -21.33 3.12 11.37
N LEU A 336 -20.40 2.73 12.25
CA LEU A 336 -19.35 3.62 12.77
C LEU A 336 -18.39 4.08 11.66
N ALA A 337 -17.99 3.17 10.75
CA ALA A 337 -17.11 3.49 9.63
C ALA A 337 -17.81 4.27 8.50
N LEU A 338 -19.14 4.16 8.39
CA LEU A 338 -19.91 4.79 7.31
C LEU A 338 -19.87 6.32 7.35
N LEU A 339 -19.96 6.89 8.55
CA LEU A 339 -19.98 8.35 8.72
C LEU A 339 -18.69 9.02 8.22
N PRO A 340 -17.48 8.61 8.68
CA PRO A 340 -16.25 9.21 8.17
C PRO A 340 -16.01 8.91 6.68
N ALA A 341 -16.37 7.71 6.19
CA ALA A 341 -16.27 7.40 4.76
C ALA A 341 -17.18 8.30 3.90
N SER A 342 -18.45 8.44 4.29
CA SER A 342 -19.41 9.31 3.59
C SER A 342 -18.98 10.77 3.64
N ALA A 343 -18.47 11.26 4.78
CA ALA A 343 -17.97 12.63 4.89
C ALA A 343 -16.79 12.89 3.93
N LEU A 344 -15.82 11.97 3.89
CA LEU A 344 -14.64 12.08 3.03
C LEU A 344 -15.03 12.13 1.56
N PHE A 345 -15.81 11.15 1.09
CA PHE A 345 -16.17 11.06 -0.32
C PHE A 345 -17.14 12.15 -0.76
N SER A 346 -18.02 12.62 0.14
CA SER A 346 -18.89 13.76 -0.14
C SER A 346 -18.09 15.04 -0.34
N ALA A 347 -17.09 15.29 0.50
CA ALA A 347 -16.24 16.48 0.39
C ALA A 347 -15.38 16.47 -0.88
N LEU A 348 -14.75 15.33 -1.19
CA LEU A 348 -13.95 15.16 -2.40
C LEU A 348 -14.81 15.27 -3.68
N SER A 349 -15.97 14.62 -3.69
CA SER A 349 -16.89 14.65 -4.83
C SER A 349 -17.44 16.06 -5.07
N LEU A 350 -17.82 16.78 -4.00
CA LEU A 350 -18.30 18.16 -4.11
C LEU A 350 -17.20 19.10 -4.64
N ALA A 351 -15.97 18.97 -4.14
CA ALA A 351 -14.85 19.80 -4.60
C ALA A 351 -14.52 19.56 -6.08
N LEU A 352 -14.53 18.30 -6.53
CA LEU A 352 -14.31 17.95 -7.94
C LEU A 352 -15.46 18.38 -8.85
N ALA A 353 -16.71 18.18 -8.40
CA ALA A 353 -17.89 18.56 -9.15
C ALA A 353 -17.99 20.08 -9.36
N ALA A 354 -17.47 20.89 -8.43
CA ALA A 354 -17.43 22.35 -8.56
C ALA A 354 -16.64 22.85 -9.78
N PHE A 355 -15.69 22.07 -10.28
CA PHE A 355 -14.94 22.42 -11.50
C PHE A 355 -15.74 22.21 -12.79
N ALA A 356 -16.76 21.38 -12.76
CA ALA A 356 -17.50 21.01 -13.95
C ALA A 356 -18.47 22.12 -14.38
N ARG A 357 -18.70 22.21 -15.69
CA ARG A 357 -19.71 23.10 -16.26
C ARG A 357 -21.04 22.40 -16.49
N SER A 358 -20.98 21.10 -16.73
CA SER A 358 -22.15 20.25 -16.98
C SER A 358 -22.09 18.99 -16.14
N THR A 359 -23.24 18.37 -15.99
CA THR A 359 -23.39 17.06 -15.35
C THR A 359 -22.45 16.02 -15.98
N LYS A 360 -22.29 16.04 -17.31
CA LYS A 360 -21.39 15.13 -18.04
C LYS A 360 -19.92 15.37 -17.71
N GLU A 361 -19.47 16.62 -17.70
CA GLU A 361 -18.09 16.96 -17.29
C GLU A 361 -17.82 16.57 -15.83
N GLY A 362 -18.81 16.76 -14.95
CA GLY A 362 -18.73 16.38 -13.54
C GLY A 362 -18.44 14.89 -13.38
N GLN A 363 -19.17 14.05 -14.11
CA GLN A 363 -18.93 12.61 -14.10
C GLN A 363 -17.50 12.25 -14.51
N TYR A 364 -16.96 12.89 -15.56
CA TYR A 364 -15.58 12.64 -15.99
C TYR A 364 -14.54 13.08 -14.95
N TYR A 365 -14.75 14.20 -14.26
CA TYR A 365 -13.82 14.66 -13.21
C TYR A 365 -13.81 13.78 -11.96
N LEU A 366 -14.90 13.05 -11.69
CA LEU A 366 -14.95 12.11 -10.57
C LEU A 366 -14.42 10.71 -10.92
N MET A 367 -14.19 10.36 -12.20
CA MET A 367 -13.61 9.07 -12.60
C MET A 367 -12.20 8.82 -12.03
N PRO A 368 -11.25 9.78 -12.04
CA PRO A 368 -9.96 9.60 -11.38
C PRO A 368 -10.07 9.32 -9.88
N LEU A 369 -11.05 9.92 -9.20
CA LEU A 369 -11.31 9.64 -7.78
C LEU A 369 -11.70 8.17 -7.57
N MET A 370 -12.54 7.61 -8.45
CA MET A 370 -12.86 6.18 -8.44
C MET A 370 -11.63 5.31 -8.72
N ALA A 371 -10.84 5.67 -9.74
CA ALA A 371 -9.65 4.92 -10.13
C ALA A 371 -8.60 4.85 -9.00
N VAL A 372 -8.46 5.90 -8.19
CA VAL A 372 -7.56 5.93 -7.03
C VAL A 372 -8.17 5.19 -5.83
N THR A 373 -9.47 5.34 -5.60
CA THR A 373 -10.12 4.75 -4.42
C THR A 373 -10.25 3.23 -4.51
N ILE A 374 -10.53 2.69 -5.70
CA ILE A 374 -10.75 1.25 -5.88
C ILE A 374 -9.53 0.43 -5.42
N PRO A 375 -8.29 0.68 -5.87
CA PRO A 375 -7.12 -0.04 -5.38
C PRO A 375 -6.89 0.13 -3.87
N LEU A 376 -7.09 1.34 -3.33
CA LEU A 376 -6.92 1.62 -1.90
C LEU A 376 -7.92 0.84 -1.02
N ALA A 377 -9.10 0.52 -1.55
CA ALA A 377 -10.11 -0.27 -0.89
C ALA A 377 -9.92 -1.78 -1.11
N VAL A 378 -9.61 -2.20 -2.34
CA VAL A 378 -9.56 -3.62 -2.74
C VAL A 378 -8.26 -4.30 -2.31
N LEU A 379 -7.09 -3.66 -2.47
CA LEU A 379 -5.79 -4.28 -2.15
C LEU A 379 -5.69 -4.76 -0.69
N PRO A 380 -6.18 -4.01 0.33
CA PRO A 380 -6.16 -4.49 1.70
C PRO A 380 -7.07 -5.70 1.96
N ALA A 381 -8.11 -5.89 1.15
CA ALA A 381 -9.03 -7.03 1.20
C ALA A 381 -8.52 -8.25 0.42
N ALA A 382 -7.70 -8.04 -0.60
CA ALA A 382 -7.11 -9.09 -1.45
C ALA A 382 -6.09 -10.00 -0.72
N GLY A 383 -5.78 -9.71 0.54
CA GLY A 383 -4.72 -10.36 1.29
C GLY A 383 -3.35 -9.77 0.94
N GLY A 384 -2.51 -9.54 1.94
CA GLY A 384 -1.14 -9.02 1.73
C GLY A 384 -0.79 -7.79 2.54
N LEU A 385 -1.78 -6.97 2.91
CA LEU A 385 -1.60 -5.84 3.81
C LEU A 385 -2.18 -6.15 5.19
N GLU A 386 -1.38 -5.92 6.22
CA GLU A 386 -1.77 -6.04 7.63
C GLU A 386 -2.06 -4.67 8.23
N LEU A 387 -2.87 -4.63 9.28
CA LEU A 387 -3.13 -3.41 10.03
C LEU A 387 -1.90 -3.05 10.88
N THR A 388 -1.03 -2.22 10.30
CA THR A 388 0.17 -1.69 10.94
C THR A 388 0.06 -0.18 11.10
N LEU A 389 0.98 0.44 11.85
CA LEU A 389 1.00 1.89 11.99
C LEU A 389 1.10 2.59 10.63
N GLY A 390 1.92 2.09 9.70
CA GLY A 390 2.04 2.67 8.36
C GLY A 390 0.74 2.59 7.56
N ASN A 391 0.17 1.40 7.44
CA ASN A 391 -1.06 1.20 6.67
C ASN A 391 -2.27 1.91 7.29
N SER A 392 -2.27 2.10 8.63
CA SER A 392 -3.30 2.85 9.35
C SER A 392 -3.32 4.36 9.03
N LEU A 393 -2.21 4.91 8.56
CA LEU A 393 -2.07 6.33 8.20
C LEU A 393 -2.51 6.63 6.75
N ILE A 394 -2.97 5.62 6.00
CA ILE A 394 -3.56 5.81 4.68
C ILE A 394 -5.08 5.92 4.85
N PRO A 395 -5.75 7.05 4.55
CA PRO A 395 -7.15 7.29 4.94
C PRO A 395 -8.13 6.17 4.58
N VAL A 396 -8.15 5.73 3.32
CA VAL A 396 -9.09 4.70 2.84
C VAL A 396 -8.63 3.30 3.27
N THR A 397 -7.35 2.97 3.06
CA THR A 397 -6.78 1.66 3.40
C THR A 397 -6.81 1.37 4.90
N GLY A 398 -6.46 2.36 5.72
CA GLY A 398 -6.51 2.27 7.18
C GLY A 398 -7.93 2.04 7.68
N LEU A 399 -8.94 2.72 7.12
CA LEU A 399 -10.35 2.49 7.44
C LEU A 399 -10.79 1.06 7.08
N VAL A 400 -10.43 0.58 5.89
CA VAL A 400 -10.75 -0.79 5.44
C VAL A 400 -10.09 -1.84 6.33
N LEU A 401 -8.81 -1.68 6.67
CA LEU A 401 -8.09 -2.62 7.54
C LEU A 401 -8.59 -2.61 8.98
N LEU A 402 -8.93 -1.44 9.52
CA LEU A 402 -9.51 -1.31 10.86
C LEU A 402 -10.86 -2.02 10.93
N LEU A 403 -11.71 -1.81 9.93
CA LEU A 403 -13.02 -2.44 9.84
C LEU A 403 -12.90 -3.96 9.62
N ARG A 404 -11.96 -4.39 8.78
CA ARG A 404 -11.63 -5.82 8.62
C ARG A 404 -11.24 -6.45 9.95
N ALA A 405 -10.32 -5.83 10.70
CA ALA A 405 -9.90 -6.31 12.02
C ALA A 405 -11.07 -6.38 13.02
N ALA A 406 -11.99 -5.39 12.99
CA ALA A 406 -13.18 -5.39 13.82
C ALA A 406 -14.16 -6.52 13.46
N LEU A 407 -14.33 -6.81 12.17
CA LEU A 407 -15.18 -7.90 11.67
C LEU A 407 -14.57 -9.29 11.93
N GLU A 408 -13.23 -9.39 11.95
CA GLU A 408 -12.49 -10.59 12.33
C GLU A 408 -12.47 -10.82 13.86
N GLY A 409 -13.00 -9.89 14.66
CA GLY A 409 -13.02 -9.98 16.12
C GLY A 409 -11.70 -9.60 16.80
N ASN A 410 -10.74 -9.04 16.07
CA ASN A 410 -9.45 -8.60 16.60
C ASN A 410 -9.54 -7.22 17.25
N TYR A 411 -10.30 -7.13 18.34
CA TYR A 411 -10.58 -5.86 19.01
C TYR A 411 -9.34 -5.18 19.59
N TRP A 412 -8.32 -5.95 19.96
CA TRP A 412 -7.07 -5.38 20.46
C TRP A 412 -6.36 -4.55 19.39
N GLN A 413 -6.22 -5.08 18.18
CA GLN A 413 -5.67 -4.31 17.06
C GLN A 413 -6.55 -3.10 16.72
N VAL A 414 -7.88 -3.23 16.80
CA VAL A 414 -8.80 -2.11 16.57
C VAL A 414 -8.53 -0.98 17.56
N VAL A 415 -8.43 -1.26 18.86
CA VAL A 415 -8.15 -0.24 19.87
C VAL A 415 -6.79 0.43 19.64
N GLN A 416 -5.78 -0.35 19.28
CA GLN A 416 -4.43 0.17 19.03
C GLN A 416 -4.37 1.15 17.84
N PHE A 417 -5.12 0.87 16.76
CA PHE A 417 -5.04 1.63 15.51
C PHE A 417 -6.25 2.54 15.22
N ALA A 418 -7.29 2.53 16.04
CA ALA A 418 -8.45 3.40 15.89
C ALA A 418 -8.07 4.88 15.90
N ALA A 419 -7.24 5.32 16.85
CA ALA A 419 -6.83 6.71 16.95
C ALA A 419 -6.04 7.21 15.72
N PRO A 420 -4.98 6.51 15.24
CA PRO A 420 -4.31 6.85 13.99
C PRO A 420 -5.25 6.93 12.78
N VAL A 421 -6.14 5.95 12.59
CA VAL A 421 -7.08 5.90 11.46
C VAL A 421 -8.07 7.05 11.52
N LEU A 422 -8.66 7.32 12.69
CA LEU A 422 -9.60 8.43 12.87
C LEU A 422 -8.91 9.79 12.67
N ALA A 423 -7.68 9.96 13.17
CA ALA A 423 -6.92 11.18 13.00
C ALA A 423 -6.63 11.48 11.53
N VAL A 424 -6.15 10.48 10.78
CA VAL A 424 -5.80 10.68 9.36
C VAL A 424 -7.05 10.84 8.49
N THR A 425 -8.12 10.09 8.77
CA THR A 425 -9.37 10.20 8.03
C THR A 425 -10.04 11.54 8.29
N SER A 426 -10.10 11.98 9.55
CA SER A 426 -10.64 13.30 9.91
C SER A 426 -9.80 14.44 9.34
N GLY A 427 -8.46 14.30 9.35
CA GLY A 427 -7.56 15.24 8.70
C GLY A 427 -7.82 15.34 7.20
N ALA A 428 -7.97 14.21 6.51
CA ALA A 428 -8.33 14.17 5.09
C ALA A 428 -9.70 14.80 4.82
N CYS A 429 -10.70 14.56 5.67
CA CYS A 429 -12.00 15.21 5.59
C CYS A 429 -11.88 16.74 5.73
N VAL A 430 -11.16 17.23 6.73
CA VAL A 430 -10.96 18.67 6.93
C VAL A 430 -10.27 19.30 5.72
N LEU A 431 -9.23 18.66 5.18
CA LEU A 431 -8.54 19.14 3.98
C LEU A 431 -9.47 19.15 2.75
N ALA A 432 -10.25 18.10 2.55
CA ALA A 432 -11.21 18.01 1.44
C ALA A 432 -12.31 19.07 1.54
N VAL A 433 -12.85 19.30 2.74
CA VAL A 433 -13.86 20.35 2.98
C VAL A 433 -13.27 21.74 2.75
N ARG A 434 -12.06 22.01 3.26
CA ARG A 434 -11.37 23.29 3.00
C ARG A 434 -11.15 23.50 1.51
N TRP A 435 -10.73 22.46 0.79
CA TRP A 435 -10.56 22.51 -0.66
C TRP A 435 -11.89 22.79 -1.39
N ALA A 436 -13.00 22.16 -0.98
CA ALA A 436 -14.34 22.46 -1.52
C ALA A 436 -14.73 23.92 -1.28
N VAL A 437 -14.52 24.45 -0.07
CA VAL A 437 -14.80 25.87 0.25
C VAL A 437 -13.95 26.81 -0.60
N GLU A 438 -12.67 26.51 -0.78
CA GLU A 438 -11.79 27.31 -1.65
C GLU A 438 -12.28 27.33 -3.11
N GLN A 439 -12.86 26.23 -3.62
CA GLN A 439 -13.45 26.23 -4.97
C GLN A 439 -14.65 27.15 -5.09
N PHE A 440 -15.53 27.17 -4.08
CA PHE A 440 -16.70 28.06 -4.07
C PHE A 440 -16.36 29.54 -3.83
N HIS A 441 -15.15 29.85 -3.38
CA HIS A 441 -14.61 31.21 -3.35
C HIS A 441 -13.98 31.63 -4.69
N SER A 442 -13.68 30.69 -5.60
CA SER A 442 -13.05 30.99 -6.88
C SER A 442 -14.08 31.26 -7.96
N GLU A 443 -14.22 32.53 -8.35
CA GLU A 443 -15.11 32.93 -9.45
C GLU A 443 -14.71 32.28 -10.78
N ALA A 444 -13.41 32.12 -11.04
CA ALA A 444 -12.92 31.46 -12.24
C ALA A 444 -13.37 29.99 -12.35
N VAL A 445 -13.61 29.33 -11.22
CA VAL A 445 -14.10 27.95 -11.17
C VAL A 445 -15.63 27.93 -11.32
N LEU A 446 -16.32 28.82 -10.60
CA LEU A 446 -17.77 28.91 -10.63
C LEU A 446 -18.34 29.41 -11.96
N PHE A 447 -17.68 30.36 -12.63
CA PHE A 447 -18.18 31.01 -13.85
C PHE A 447 -17.34 30.68 -15.09
N ARG A 448 -16.77 29.47 -15.13
CA ARG A 448 -15.91 29.04 -16.23
C ARG A 448 -16.68 28.94 -17.56
N GLU A 449 -16.61 29.96 -18.41
CA GLU A 449 -17.21 29.95 -19.76
C GLU A 449 -16.53 28.91 -20.67
N GLY A 450 -17.32 28.26 -21.52
CA GLY A 450 -16.90 27.17 -22.38
C GLY A 450 -16.32 27.64 -23.71
N GLU A 451 -15.01 27.80 -23.80
CA GLU A 451 -14.35 27.75 -25.11
C GLU A 451 -14.58 26.36 -25.73
N ARG A 452 -15.26 26.33 -26.88
CA ARG A 452 -15.34 25.13 -27.71
C ARG A 452 -13.93 24.78 -28.14
N LEU A 453 -13.50 23.56 -27.86
CA LEU A 453 -12.14 23.09 -28.11
C LEU A 453 -11.94 22.85 -29.62
N GLU A 454 -11.75 23.93 -30.37
CA GLU A 454 -11.39 23.86 -31.79
C GLU A 454 -9.88 23.58 -31.87
N VAL A 455 -9.52 22.33 -32.18
CA VAL A 455 -8.11 21.86 -32.18
C VAL A 455 -7.19 22.76 -33.00
N ARG A 456 -7.69 23.31 -34.12
CA ARG A 456 -6.93 24.24 -34.97
C ARG A 456 -6.65 25.58 -34.29
N LEU A 457 -7.66 26.18 -33.67
CA LEU A 457 -7.52 27.41 -32.88
C LEU A 457 -6.69 27.16 -31.62
N TRP A 458 -6.88 26.01 -30.95
CA TRP A 458 -6.08 25.61 -29.80
C TRP A 458 -4.59 25.48 -30.16
N LEU A 459 -4.26 24.84 -31.29
CA LEU A 459 -2.89 24.78 -31.82
C LEU A 459 -2.35 26.18 -32.14
N HIS A 460 -3.15 27.05 -32.76
CA HIS A 460 -2.73 28.43 -33.05
C HIS A 460 -2.38 29.21 -31.76
N HIS A 461 -3.28 29.21 -30.78
CA HIS A 461 -3.07 29.85 -29.48
C HIS A 461 -1.90 29.23 -28.70
N LEU A 462 -1.65 27.91 -28.83
CA LEU A 462 -0.50 27.25 -28.21
C LEU A 462 0.85 27.87 -28.65
N PHE A 463 0.93 28.34 -29.90
CA PHE A 463 2.12 28.96 -30.45
C PHE A 463 2.15 30.49 -30.26
N GLU A 464 1.00 31.17 -30.36
CA GLU A 464 0.92 32.63 -30.21
C GLU A 464 0.94 33.11 -28.75
N ASP A 465 0.18 32.48 -27.85
CA ASP A 465 -0.02 32.92 -26.45
C ASP A 465 1.06 32.42 -25.50
N ARG A 466 2.22 32.06 -26.02
CA ARG A 466 3.35 31.59 -25.20
C ARG A 466 3.75 32.66 -24.20
N GLY A 467 3.60 32.36 -22.91
CA GLY A 467 4.13 33.18 -21.83
C GLY A 467 5.67 33.10 -21.75
N PRO A 468 6.30 33.97 -20.95
CA PRO A 468 7.73 33.86 -20.66
C PRO A 468 8.08 32.57 -19.91
N THR A 469 7.13 32.04 -19.13
CA THR A 469 7.25 30.80 -18.35
C THR A 469 5.98 29.95 -18.50
N PRO A 470 6.01 28.65 -18.15
CA PRO A 470 4.84 27.78 -18.25
C PRO A 470 3.69 28.26 -17.38
N THR A 471 2.46 27.90 -17.75
CA THR A 471 1.29 28.07 -16.89
C THR A 471 1.22 26.96 -15.82
N PRO A 472 0.44 27.13 -14.74
CA PRO A 472 0.27 26.07 -13.74
C PRO A 472 -0.35 24.81 -14.35
N ALA A 473 -1.29 24.97 -15.28
CA ALA A 473 -1.89 23.87 -16.03
C ALA A 473 -0.84 23.12 -16.88
N GLY A 474 0.03 23.85 -17.57
CA GLY A 474 1.15 23.27 -18.32
C GLY A 474 2.11 22.48 -17.43
N ALA A 475 2.42 23.00 -16.24
CA ALA A 475 3.26 22.30 -15.26
C ALA A 475 2.63 20.98 -14.77
N VAL A 476 1.36 21.01 -14.35
CA VAL A 476 0.63 19.81 -13.91
C VAL A 476 0.51 18.80 -15.04
N PHE A 477 0.19 19.26 -16.26
CA PHE A 477 0.11 18.39 -17.43
C PHE A 477 1.46 17.69 -17.72
N CYS A 478 2.58 18.43 -17.67
CA CYS A 478 3.91 17.84 -17.82
C CYS A 478 4.18 16.75 -16.77
N GLY A 479 3.87 17.04 -15.51
CA GLY A 479 4.01 16.06 -14.42
C GLY A 479 3.18 14.80 -14.64
N ILE A 480 1.92 14.94 -15.07
CA ILE A 480 1.03 13.82 -15.39
C ILE A 480 1.56 13.01 -16.57
N VAL A 481 2.03 13.65 -17.64
CA VAL A 481 2.62 12.98 -18.80
C VAL A 481 3.85 12.16 -18.40
N ILE A 482 4.76 12.73 -17.61
CA ILE A 482 5.94 12.03 -17.09
C ILE A 482 5.51 10.81 -16.27
N LEU A 483 4.58 10.96 -15.32
CA LEU A 483 4.09 9.85 -14.49
C LEU A 483 3.40 8.76 -15.32
N MET A 484 2.59 9.15 -16.30
CA MET A 484 1.86 8.22 -17.15
C MET A 484 2.81 7.39 -18.02
N ILE A 485 3.76 8.05 -18.68
CA ILE A 485 4.79 7.35 -19.47
C ILE A 485 5.60 6.43 -18.55
N HIS A 486 6.05 6.93 -17.39
CA HIS A 486 6.80 6.13 -16.42
C HIS A 486 6.02 4.89 -15.95
N PHE A 487 4.73 5.04 -15.65
CA PHE A 487 3.87 3.94 -15.23
C PHE A 487 3.73 2.87 -16.32
N PHE A 488 3.34 3.24 -17.55
CA PHE A 488 3.21 2.28 -18.66
C PHE A 488 4.55 1.64 -19.02
N MET A 489 5.64 2.40 -18.88
CA MET A 489 6.99 1.91 -19.07
C MET A 489 7.34 0.83 -18.04
N SER A 490 7.04 1.08 -16.76
CA SER A 490 7.30 0.13 -15.66
C SER A 490 6.54 -1.20 -15.82
N LEU A 491 5.35 -1.19 -16.43
CA LEU A 491 4.56 -2.39 -16.73
C LEU A 491 5.18 -3.28 -17.82
N ARG A 492 6.05 -2.74 -18.66
CA ARG A 492 6.62 -3.43 -19.83
C ARG A 492 8.04 -3.92 -19.61
N TRP A 493 8.76 -3.32 -18.66
CA TRP A 493 10.16 -3.62 -18.42
C TRP A 493 10.32 -4.83 -17.51
N ALA A 494 11.01 -5.86 -18.00
CA ALA A 494 11.47 -6.97 -17.18
C ALA A 494 12.65 -6.54 -16.29
N ALA A 495 12.85 -7.25 -15.19
CA ALA A 495 14.01 -7.05 -14.33
C ALA A 495 15.31 -7.19 -15.16
N PRO A 496 16.25 -6.22 -15.07
CA PRO A 496 17.46 -6.24 -15.87
C PRO A 496 18.36 -7.42 -15.48
N SER A 497 18.88 -8.14 -16.47
CA SER A 497 19.74 -9.31 -16.27
C SER A 497 21.20 -8.95 -15.97
N ASP A 498 21.63 -7.73 -16.32
CA ASP A 498 22.99 -7.24 -16.18
C ASP A 498 23.00 -5.72 -15.97
N PHE A 499 24.13 -5.19 -15.52
CA PHE A 499 24.29 -3.75 -15.26
C PHE A 499 24.12 -2.89 -16.52
N GLY A 500 24.52 -3.39 -17.69
CA GLY A 500 24.39 -2.65 -18.95
C GLY A 500 22.92 -2.39 -19.31
N ARG A 501 22.06 -3.43 -19.21
CA ARG A 501 20.62 -3.30 -19.39
C ARG A 501 19.96 -2.42 -18.33
N PHE A 502 20.44 -2.50 -17.09
CA PHE A 502 20.01 -1.57 -16.03
C PHE A 502 20.36 -0.12 -16.41
N ALA A 503 21.60 0.14 -16.82
CA ALA A 503 22.06 1.47 -17.21
C ALA A 503 21.27 2.04 -18.41
N VAL A 504 20.97 1.21 -19.41
CA VAL A 504 20.10 1.59 -20.54
C VAL A 504 18.69 1.91 -20.06
N ALA A 505 18.09 1.09 -19.19
CA ALA A 505 16.75 1.34 -18.67
C ALA A 505 16.68 2.67 -17.90
N VAL A 506 17.68 2.95 -17.05
CA VAL A 506 17.79 4.23 -16.33
C VAL A 506 18.01 5.38 -17.31
N ALA A 507 18.90 5.24 -18.30
CA ALA A 507 19.14 6.28 -19.30
C ALA A 507 17.87 6.59 -20.11
N VAL A 508 17.10 5.58 -20.51
CA VAL A 508 15.81 5.78 -21.19
C VAL A 508 14.81 6.48 -20.28
N SER A 509 14.71 6.07 -19.01
CA SER A 509 13.85 6.75 -18.03
C SER A 509 14.24 8.23 -17.88
N GLN A 510 15.52 8.52 -17.70
CA GLN A 510 16.00 9.88 -17.47
C GLN A 510 15.89 10.76 -18.72
N LEU A 511 16.30 10.26 -19.89
CA LEU A 511 16.34 11.05 -21.12
C LEU A 511 14.99 11.09 -21.84
N ALA A 512 14.35 9.94 -22.06
CA ALA A 512 13.14 9.87 -22.87
C ALA A 512 11.86 10.15 -22.05
N VAL A 513 11.81 9.70 -20.80
CA VAL A 513 10.58 9.83 -19.98
C VAL A 513 10.55 11.12 -19.17
N ILE A 514 11.67 11.52 -18.56
CA ILE A 514 11.70 12.69 -17.68
C ILE A 514 12.12 13.94 -18.44
N LEU A 515 13.30 13.92 -19.07
CA LEU A 515 13.88 15.10 -19.70
C LEU A 515 13.13 15.53 -20.97
N THR A 516 12.80 14.58 -21.86
CA THR A 516 12.21 14.90 -23.17
C THR A 516 10.87 15.62 -23.09
N PRO A 517 9.85 15.17 -22.30
CA PRO A 517 8.60 15.92 -22.17
C PRO A 517 8.80 17.33 -21.63
N ALA A 518 9.68 17.50 -20.64
CA ALA A 518 9.97 18.81 -20.06
C ALA A 518 10.65 19.76 -21.06
N LEU A 519 11.64 19.28 -21.83
CA LEU A 519 12.31 20.08 -22.87
C LEU A 519 11.37 20.40 -24.04
N LEU A 520 10.62 19.41 -24.52
CA LEU A 520 9.65 19.60 -25.60
C LEU A 520 8.62 20.65 -25.20
N MET A 521 8.02 20.52 -24.02
CA MET A 521 7.06 21.50 -23.51
C MET A 521 7.70 22.86 -23.23
N THR A 522 8.97 22.92 -22.81
CA THR A 522 9.69 24.21 -22.70
C THR A 522 9.76 24.92 -24.04
N VAL A 523 10.13 24.21 -25.11
CA VAL A 523 10.28 24.77 -26.47
C VAL A 523 8.92 25.13 -27.08
N VAL A 524 7.89 24.30 -26.84
CA VAL A 524 6.56 24.45 -27.44
C VAL A 524 5.69 25.46 -26.68
N LEU A 525 5.79 25.56 -25.36
CA LEU A 525 4.85 26.34 -24.53
C LEU A 525 5.43 27.63 -23.96
N THR A 526 6.73 27.90 -24.11
CA THR A 526 7.36 29.07 -23.47
C THR A 526 8.24 29.88 -24.42
N ARG A 527 8.29 31.20 -24.21
CA ARG A 527 9.17 32.12 -24.96
C ARG A 527 10.58 32.21 -24.40
N SER A 528 10.77 31.94 -23.11
CA SER A 528 12.07 32.12 -22.44
C SER A 528 12.59 30.83 -21.80
N PRO A 529 13.13 29.87 -22.59
CA PRO A 529 13.62 28.57 -22.07
C PRO A 529 14.58 28.68 -20.88
N ARG A 530 15.50 29.65 -20.91
CA ARG A 530 16.45 29.88 -19.80
C ARG A 530 15.76 30.32 -18.51
N GLN A 531 14.67 31.07 -18.59
CA GLN A 531 13.88 31.48 -17.43
C GLN A 531 12.99 30.33 -16.95
N THR A 532 12.37 29.60 -17.88
CA THR A 532 11.58 28.40 -17.60
C THR A 532 12.39 27.36 -16.84
N LEU A 533 13.61 27.07 -17.29
CA LEU A 533 14.46 26.04 -16.69
C LEU A 533 15.36 26.56 -15.56
N LEU A 534 15.19 27.82 -15.13
CA LEU A 534 16.04 28.48 -14.12
C LEU A 534 17.56 28.27 -14.36
N LEU A 535 18.01 28.41 -15.61
CA LEU A 535 19.42 28.25 -16.01
C LEU A 535 20.23 29.53 -15.73
N ARG A 536 19.98 30.18 -14.59
CA ARG A 536 20.69 31.39 -14.16
C ARG A 536 21.94 31.00 -13.38
N ARG A 537 22.98 31.82 -13.47
CA ARG A 537 24.20 31.63 -12.67
C ARG A 537 23.87 31.88 -11.19
N PRO A 538 24.01 30.89 -10.30
CA PRO A 538 23.82 31.11 -8.87
C PRO A 538 25.01 31.91 -8.31
N PRO A 539 24.86 32.50 -7.10
CA PRO A 539 26.03 32.97 -6.37
C PRO A 539 27.00 31.80 -6.16
N TRP A 540 28.29 32.02 -6.45
CA TRP A 540 29.28 30.92 -6.52
C TRP A 540 29.32 30.10 -5.22
N ALA A 541 29.16 30.76 -4.07
CA ALA A 541 29.18 30.14 -2.74
C ALA A 541 27.99 29.18 -2.51
N ALA A 542 26.91 29.29 -3.29
CA ALA A 542 25.77 28.39 -3.17
C ALA A 542 26.06 26.96 -3.66
N LEU A 543 26.99 26.78 -4.60
CA LEU A 543 27.36 25.45 -5.11
C LEU A 543 28.08 24.60 -4.04
N PRO A 544 29.22 25.04 -3.44
CA PRO A 544 29.86 24.28 -2.38
C PRO A 544 28.98 24.19 -1.12
N ALA A 545 28.20 25.23 -0.80
CA ALA A 545 27.24 25.15 0.29
C ALA A 545 26.18 24.06 0.06
N ALA A 546 25.66 23.90 -1.17
CA ALA A 546 24.72 22.82 -1.50
C ALA A 546 25.36 21.42 -1.39
N ALA A 547 26.62 21.27 -1.79
CA ALA A 547 27.37 20.02 -1.60
C ALA A 547 27.57 19.68 -0.11
N ILE A 548 27.98 20.66 0.69
CA ILE A 548 28.15 20.50 2.14
C ILE A 548 26.80 20.17 2.80
N LEU A 549 25.72 20.83 2.37
CA LEU A 549 24.38 20.58 2.86
C LEU A 549 23.94 19.13 2.59
N ALA A 550 24.20 18.61 1.38
CA ALA A 550 23.89 17.23 1.02
C ALA A 550 24.67 16.23 1.88
N ALA A 551 25.97 16.46 2.07
CA ALA A 551 26.80 15.62 2.92
C ALA A 551 26.38 15.66 4.40
N ALA A 552 26.09 16.85 4.92
CA ALA A 552 25.70 17.06 6.31
C ALA A 552 24.31 16.46 6.64
N LEU A 553 23.36 16.50 5.68
CA LEU A 553 22.03 15.90 5.86
C LEU A 553 21.99 14.39 5.59
N HIS A 554 22.99 13.81 4.92
CA HIS A 554 22.97 12.40 4.54
C HIS A 554 22.76 11.43 5.73
N PRO A 555 23.44 11.58 6.89
CA PRO A 555 23.19 10.73 8.06
C PRO A 555 21.74 10.82 8.57
N ALA A 556 21.18 12.02 8.63
CA ALA A 556 19.80 12.23 9.07
C ALA A 556 18.79 11.63 8.08
N ALA A 557 19.04 11.79 6.77
CA ALA A 557 18.24 11.17 5.72
C ALA A 557 18.27 9.64 5.80
N HIS A 558 19.42 9.04 6.11
CA HIS A 558 19.55 7.59 6.28
C HIS A 558 18.79 7.07 7.53
N VAL A 559 18.82 7.82 8.64
CA VAL A 559 18.01 7.51 9.83
C VAL A 559 16.52 7.59 9.50
N LEU A 560 16.12 8.62 8.77
CA LEU A 560 14.74 8.78 8.32
C LEU A 560 14.31 7.65 7.38
N GLN A 561 15.16 7.23 6.44
CA GLN A 561 14.91 6.10 5.54
C GLN A 561 14.68 4.81 6.35
N LYS A 562 15.52 4.52 7.35
CA LYS A 562 15.34 3.37 8.26
C LYS A 562 14.03 3.46 9.04
N ALA A 563 13.64 4.66 9.49
CA ALA A 563 12.36 4.87 10.15
C ALA A 563 11.17 4.64 9.20
N VAL A 564 11.26 5.09 7.95
CA VAL A 564 10.24 4.85 6.91
C VAL A 564 10.14 3.37 6.57
N MET A 565 11.26 2.66 6.43
CA MET A 565 11.28 1.20 6.18
C MET A 565 10.70 0.40 7.35
N LYS A 566 10.88 0.88 8.59
CA LYS A 566 10.22 0.29 9.76
C LYS A 566 8.71 0.53 9.76
N LEU A 567 8.26 1.68 9.28
CA LEU A 567 6.85 2.05 9.24
C LEU A 567 6.11 1.37 8.07
N TYR A 568 6.78 1.25 6.93
CA TYR A 568 6.30 0.63 5.69
C TYR A 568 7.31 -0.45 5.26
N PRO A 569 7.24 -1.66 5.84
CA PRO A 569 8.15 -2.75 5.46
C PRO A 569 7.97 -3.15 4.00
N LEU A 570 9.08 -3.51 3.35
CA LEU A 570 9.09 -4.01 1.98
C LEU A 570 8.50 -5.43 1.95
N SER A 571 7.70 -5.73 0.94
CA SER A 571 7.24 -7.11 0.71
C SER A 571 8.40 -8.01 0.32
N ASP A 572 8.29 -9.31 0.60
CA ASP A 572 9.34 -10.30 0.29
C ASP A 572 9.73 -10.26 -1.21
N ALA A 573 8.74 -10.14 -2.10
CA ALA A 573 8.98 -9.99 -3.53
C ALA A 573 9.77 -8.72 -3.89
N MET A 574 9.52 -7.61 -3.19
CA MET A 574 10.27 -6.36 -3.39
C MET A 574 11.69 -6.46 -2.80
N GLN A 575 11.85 -7.14 -1.66
CA GLN A 575 13.17 -7.40 -1.08
C GLN A 575 14.01 -8.28 -2.02
N GLU A 576 13.42 -9.33 -2.60
CA GLU A 576 14.08 -10.18 -3.58
C GLU A 576 14.48 -9.36 -4.83
N ALA A 577 13.59 -8.53 -5.36
CA ALA A 577 13.90 -7.64 -6.48
C ALA A 577 15.04 -6.65 -6.17
N LEU A 578 15.07 -6.06 -4.97
CA LEU A 578 16.14 -5.16 -4.53
C LEU A 578 17.47 -5.89 -4.31
N SER A 579 17.44 -7.11 -3.76
CA SER A 579 18.65 -7.94 -3.61
C SER A 579 19.27 -8.30 -4.96
N GLY A 580 18.42 -8.54 -5.97
CA GLY A 580 18.85 -8.71 -7.36
C GLY A 580 19.60 -7.47 -7.86
N LEU A 581 19.09 -6.27 -7.59
CA LEU A 581 19.74 -5.02 -7.96
C LEU A 581 21.08 -4.80 -7.24
N GLU A 582 21.17 -5.14 -5.95
CA GLU A 582 22.42 -5.08 -5.18
C GLU A 582 23.51 -5.96 -5.82
N SER A 583 23.15 -7.16 -6.27
CA SER A 583 24.08 -8.08 -6.95
C SER A 583 24.62 -7.52 -8.27
N LEU A 584 23.78 -6.82 -9.04
CA LEU A 584 24.19 -6.13 -10.28
C LEU A 584 25.18 -5.01 -9.98
N PHE A 585 24.95 -4.28 -8.87
CA PHE A 585 25.82 -3.18 -8.47
C PHE A 585 27.16 -3.68 -7.92
N ALA A 586 27.22 -4.83 -7.27
CA ALA A 586 28.46 -5.36 -6.70
C ALA A 586 29.59 -5.50 -7.75
N HIS A 587 29.24 -5.84 -9.00
CA HIS A 587 30.20 -6.13 -10.07
C HIS A 587 30.51 -4.94 -10.99
N ALA A 588 29.76 -3.83 -10.88
CA ALA A 588 29.90 -2.68 -11.77
C ALA A 588 30.91 -1.64 -11.23
N PRO A 589 31.75 -1.02 -12.08
CA PRO A 589 32.65 0.04 -11.65
C PRO A 589 31.90 1.19 -10.97
N TRP A 590 32.42 1.68 -9.85
CA TRP A 590 31.70 2.64 -9.02
C TRP A 590 31.35 3.95 -9.74
N TRP A 591 32.21 4.42 -10.63
CA TRP A 591 32.00 5.64 -11.41
C TRP A 591 30.83 5.48 -12.40
N GLN A 592 30.58 4.28 -12.94
CA GLN A 592 29.43 4.02 -13.81
C GLN A 592 28.12 4.12 -13.03
N ILE A 593 28.10 3.58 -11.81
CA ILE A 593 26.92 3.68 -10.94
C ILE A 593 26.66 5.15 -10.57
N VAL A 594 27.70 5.91 -10.21
CA VAL A 594 27.54 7.35 -9.91
C VAL A 594 27.01 8.09 -11.14
N LEU A 595 27.49 7.78 -12.34
CA LEU A 595 27.00 8.42 -13.57
C LEU A 595 25.52 8.13 -13.82
N VAL A 596 25.10 6.86 -13.66
CA VAL A 596 23.75 6.38 -13.95
C VAL A 596 22.74 6.73 -12.85
N VAL A 597 23.10 6.57 -11.58
CA VAL A 597 22.18 6.66 -10.43
C VAL A 597 22.28 8.00 -9.70
N ALA A 598 23.36 8.77 -9.89
CA ALA A 598 23.51 10.09 -9.28
C ALA A 598 23.50 11.23 -10.30
N LEU A 599 24.38 11.21 -11.31
CA LEU A 599 24.54 12.34 -12.24
C LEU A 599 23.36 12.50 -13.20
N ALA A 600 22.94 11.42 -13.86
CA ALA A 600 21.83 11.48 -14.81
C ALA A 600 20.51 11.96 -14.15
N PRO A 601 20.07 11.40 -13.01
CA PRO A 601 18.92 11.92 -12.26
C PRO A 601 19.11 13.37 -11.80
N ALA A 602 20.28 13.71 -11.26
CA ALA A 602 20.56 15.07 -10.79
C ALA A 602 20.38 16.12 -11.89
N ILE A 603 20.65 15.78 -13.15
CA ILE A 603 20.46 16.70 -14.27
C ILE A 603 19.00 16.66 -14.77
N CYS A 604 18.53 15.47 -15.15
CA CYS A 604 17.25 15.32 -15.84
C CYS A 604 16.06 15.68 -14.94
N GLU A 605 16.08 15.22 -13.69
CA GLU A 605 15.00 15.46 -12.74
C GLU A 605 14.98 16.93 -12.29
N GLU A 606 16.13 17.57 -12.08
CA GLU A 606 16.16 18.99 -11.73
C GLU A 606 15.65 19.88 -12.87
N ILE A 607 15.95 19.55 -14.14
CA ILE A 607 15.41 20.25 -15.30
C ILE A 607 13.89 20.10 -15.38
N ALA A 608 13.36 18.88 -15.18
CA ALA A 608 11.93 18.62 -15.28
C ALA A 608 11.14 19.21 -14.11
N PHE A 609 11.54 18.91 -12.88
CA PHE A 609 10.77 19.27 -11.68
C PHE A 609 11.06 20.69 -11.23
N ARG A 610 12.33 21.11 -11.06
CA ARG A 610 12.68 22.46 -10.54
C ARG A 610 12.74 23.49 -11.64
N GLY A 611 13.10 23.08 -12.86
CA GLY A 611 12.97 23.91 -14.05
C GLY A 611 11.49 24.07 -14.42
N PHE A 612 10.95 23.14 -15.20
CA PHE A 612 9.65 23.33 -15.84
C PHE A 612 8.47 23.37 -14.85
N ILE A 613 8.29 22.32 -14.03
CA ILE A 613 7.09 22.15 -13.19
C ILE A 613 7.01 23.22 -12.08
N PHE A 614 8.09 23.39 -11.32
CA PHE A 614 8.17 24.39 -10.25
C PHE A 614 7.98 25.82 -10.81
N THR A 615 8.66 26.19 -11.89
CA THR A 615 8.52 27.53 -12.47
C THR A 615 7.11 27.78 -12.98
N GLY A 616 6.47 26.78 -13.60
CA GLY A 616 5.09 26.91 -14.04
C GLY A 616 4.11 27.07 -12.88
N MET A 617 4.27 26.29 -11.81
CA MET A 617 3.45 26.43 -10.60
C MET A 617 3.69 27.75 -9.86
N ARG A 618 4.87 28.36 -9.98
CA ARG A 618 5.19 29.65 -9.35
C ARG A 618 4.29 30.79 -9.85
N SER A 619 3.77 30.68 -11.08
CA SER A 619 2.81 31.65 -11.63
C SER A 619 1.44 31.62 -10.94
N ALA A 620 1.12 30.57 -10.17
CA ALA A 620 -0.13 30.45 -9.38
C ALA A 620 -0.13 31.23 -8.04
N GLY A 621 0.88 32.08 -7.79
CA GLY A 621 0.89 33.07 -6.71
C GLY A 621 1.56 32.64 -5.40
N SER A 622 1.55 31.36 -5.01
CA SER A 622 2.21 30.89 -3.77
C SER A 622 3.49 30.09 -4.07
N PRO A 623 4.68 30.59 -3.69
CA PRO A 623 5.94 29.87 -3.86
C PRO A 623 5.95 28.51 -3.16
N TRP A 624 5.31 28.39 -1.99
CA TRP A 624 5.22 27.12 -1.26
C TRP A 624 4.35 26.09 -1.98
N ARG A 625 3.25 26.51 -2.64
CA ARG A 625 2.46 25.59 -3.48
C ARG A 625 3.31 25.03 -4.62
N ALA A 626 4.16 25.85 -5.25
CA ALA A 626 5.06 25.40 -6.29
C ALA A 626 6.10 24.40 -5.78
N ILE A 627 6.70 24.64 -4.61
CA ILE A 627 7.62 23.71 -3.97
C ILE A 627 6.95 22.36 -3.71
N VAL A 628 5.79 22.36 -3.05
CA VAL A 628 5.09 21.13 -2.66
C VAL A 628 4.64 20.33 -3.88
N VAL A 629 4.01 20.97 -4.87
CA VAL A 629 3.53 20.27 -6.07
C VAL A 629 4.70 19.66 -6.85
N SER A 630 5.78 20.41 -7.05
CA SER A 630 6.99 19.89 -7.70
C SER A 630 7.61 18.72 -6.93
N ALA A 631 7.66 18.80 -5.60
CA ALA A 631 8.21 17.76 -4.74
C ALA A 631 7.39 16.47 -4.77
N VAL A 632 6.05 16.58 -4.82
CA VAL A 632 5.15 15.44 -4.94
C VAL A 632 5.33 14.73 -6.28
N PHE A 633 5.35 15.47 -7.40
CA PHE A 633 5.63 14.87 -8.71
C PHE A 633 6.99 14.16 -8.75
N PHE A 634 8.02 14.79 -8.18
CA PHE A 634 9.34 14.20 -8.04
C PHE A 634 9.31 12.88 -7.25
N GLY A 635 8.69 12.86 -6.07
CA GLY A 635 8.57 11.65 -5.26
C GLY A 635 7.80 10.52 -5.97
N LEU A 636 6.69 10.83 -6.63
CA LEU A 636 5.85 9.84 -7.32
C LEU A 636 6.57 9.11 -8.47
N THR A 637 7.59 9.71 -9.08
CA THR A 637 8.35 9.04 -10.15
C THR A 637 9.18 7.85 -9.69
N HIS A 638 9.49 7.73 -8.39
CA HIS A 638 10.35 6.66 -7.89
C HIS A 638 9.66 5.28 -7.84
N GLY A 639 8.32 5.22 -7.95
CA GLY A 639 7.54 3.98 -8.05
C GLY A 639 7.46 3.11 -6.78
N ILE A 640 8.39 3.27 -5.84
CA ILE A 640 8.43 2.60 -4.54
C ILE A 640 8.01 3.58 -3.44
N LEU A 641 6.98 3.23 -2.66
CA LEU A 641 6.40 4.12 -1.64
C LEU A 641 7.44 4.70 -0.68
N GLN A 642 8.33 3.85 -0.16
CA GLN A 642 9.32 4.26 0.83
C GLN A 642 10.33 5.26 0.23
N GLN A 643 10.75 5.03 -1.02
CA GLN A 643 11.62 5.97 -1.73
C GLN A 643 10.88 7.26 -2.07
N ALA A 644 9.62 7.17 -2.53
CA ALA A 644 8.79 8.32 -2.87
C ALA A 644 8.60 9.30 -1.71
N LEU A 645 8.41 8.78 -0.48
CA LEU A 645 8.28 9.61 0.73
C LEU A 645 9.57 10.41 1.02
N ILE A 646 10.73 9.74 0.97
CA ILE A 646 12.02 10.40 1.20
C ILE A 646 12.35 11.38 0.08
N ALA A 647 12.14 10.97 -1.18
CA ALA A 647 12.33 11.79 -2.35
C ALA A 647 11.44 13.04 -2.31
N CYS A 648 10.18 12.95 -1.85
CA CYS A 648 9.31 14.12 -1.68
C CYS A 648 9.87 15.12 -0.65
N LEU A 649 10.43 14.65 0.47
CA LEU A 649 11.03 15.54 1.49
C LEU A 649 12.30 16.23 0.99
N ILE A 650 13.19 15.49 0.34
CA ILE A 650 14.34 16.06 -0.39
C ILE A 650 13.85 17.00 -1.50
N GLY A 651 12.72 16.64 -2.11
CA GLY A 651 11.89 17.39 -3.03
C GLY A 651 11.69 18.84 -2.61
N VAL A 652 11.13 18.98 -1.40
CA VAL A 652 10.82 20.27 -0.76
C VAL A 652 12.09 21.09 -0.55
N LEU A 653 13.18 20.47 -0.08
CA LEU A 653 14.45 21.15 0.12
C LEU A 653 15.05 21.66 -1.19
N LEU A 654 15.06 20.85 -2.24
CA LEU A 654 15.54 21.23 -3.57
C LEU A 654 14.68 22.35 -4.18
N GLY A 655 13.35 22.29 -4.00
CA GLY A 655 12.45 23.38 -4.40
C GLY A 655 12.73 24.69 -3.64
N TRP A 656 13.04 24.60 -2.34
CA TRP A 656 13.47 25.75 -1.55
C TRP A 656 14.82 26.31 -2.04
N LEU A 657 15.81 25.46 -2.35
CA LEU A 657 17.10 25.88 -2.91
C LEU A 657 16.91 26.60 -4.26
N ALA A 658 16.08 26.06 -5.14
CA ALA A 658 15.75 26.68 -6.43
C ALA A 658 15.04 28.04 -6.23
N LEU A 659 14.14 28.13 -5.25
CA LEU A 659 13.45 29.38 -4.91
C LEU A 659 14.42 30.46 -4.41
N ARG A 660 15.35 30.11 -3.52
CA ARG A 660 16.31 31.08 -2.94
C ARG A 660 17.39 31.49 -3.93
N THR A 661 17.97 30.52 -4.62
CA THR A 661 19.10 30.81 -5.53
C THR A 661 18.65 31.28 -6.91
N GLY A 662 17.37 31.11 -7.25
CA GLY A 662 16.83 31.41 -8.59
C GLY A 662 17.45 30.54 -9.69
N SER A 663 18.03 29.40 -9.31
CA SER A 663 18.85 28.54 -10.17
C SER A 663 18.67 27.07 -9.80
N ILE A 664 18.68 26.16 -10.79
CA ILE A 664 18.67 24.71 -10.53
C ILE A 664 20.06 24.15 -10.20
N PHE A 665 21.16 24.85 -10.50
CA PHE A 665 22.51 24.29 -10.33
C PHE A 665 22.86 23.91 -8.87
N PRO A 666 22.51 24.71 -7.83
CA PRO A 666 22.71 24.27 -6.45
C PRO A 666 21.89 23.01 -6.12
N GLY A 667 20.69 22.88 -6.68
CA GLY A 667 19.88 21.67 -6.58
C GLY A 667 20.53 20.46 -7.24
N MET A 668 21.07 20.62 -8.46
CA MET A 668 21.81 19.57 -9.17
C MET A 668 23.03 19.09 -8.37
N VAL A 669 23.79 20.01 -7.79
CA VAL A 669 24.96 19.67 -6.95
C VAL A 669 24.52 18.93 -5.69
N PHE A 670 23.49 19.42 -4.99
CA PHE A 670 22.94 18.73 -3.82
C PHE A 670 22.50 17.30 -4.18
N HIS A 671 21.71 17.16 -5.25
CA HIS A 671 21.13 15.89 -5.68
C HIS A 671 22.22 14.89 -6.09
N LEU A 672 23.20 15.33 -6.89
CA LEU A 672 24.36 14.52 -7.26
C LEU A 672 25.12 14.01 -6.03
N VAL A 673 25.47 14.91 -5.10
CA VAL A 673 26.24 14.56 -3.89
C VAL A 673 25.43 13.62 -3.01
N HIS A 674 24.13 13.88 -2.83
CA HIS A 674 23.25 13.03 -2.02
C HIS A 674 23.18 11.60 -2.55
N ASN A 675 22.95 11.43 -3.86
CA ASN A 675 22.86 10.10 -4.48
C ASN A 675 24.22 9.41 -4.54
N ALA A 676 25.29 10.16 -4.84
CA ALA A 676 26.65 9.61 -4.85
C ALA A 676 27.05 9.09 -3.46
N LEU A 677 26.72 9.82 -2.39
CA LEU A 677 26.93 9.34 -1.02
C LEU A 677 26.13 8.07 -0.72
N GLY A 678 24.88 7.97 -1.20
CA GLY A 678 24.10 6.74 -1.09
C GLY A 678 24.80 5.53 -1.72
N VAL A 679 25.33 5.69 -2.93
CA VAL A 679 26.10 4.65 -3.64
C VAL A 679 27.38 4.27 -2.89
N LEU A 680 28.10 5.26 -2.36
CA LEU A 680 29.35 5.03 -1.62
C LEU A 680 29.08 4.32 -0.28
N VAL A 681 28.08 4.78 0.48
CA VAL A 681 27.71 4.22 1.79
C VAL A 681 27.25 2.78 1.67
N ALA A 682 26.52 2.42 0.62
CA ALA A 682 26.10 1.05 0.35
C ALA A 682 27.28 0.08 0.12
N ARG A 683 28.48 0.57 -0.21
CA ARG A 683 29.67 -0.25 -0.51
C ARG A 683 30.75 -0.22 0.57
N THR A 684 30.75 0.79 1.43
CA THR A 684 31.77 0.97 2.45
C THR A 684 31.88 -0.06 3.58
N PRO A 685 30.85 -0.83 4.00
CA PRO A 685 30.96 -1.67 5.22
C PRO A 685 32.14 -2.65 5.23
N GLN A 686 32.36 -3.37 4.12
CA GLN A 686 33.45 -4.37 4.01
C GLN A 686 34.85 -3.73 3.98
N TRP A 687 34.97 -2.54 3.38
CA TRP A 687 36.25 -1.83 3.25
C TRP A 687 36.62 -1.07 4.54
N LEU A 688 35.64 -0.47 5.22
CA LEU A 688 35.86 0.37 6.40
C LEU A 688 36.29 -0.46 7.63
N GLU A 689 35.67 -1.63 7.86
CA GLU A 689 36.07 -2.55 8.92
C GLU A 689 37.50 -3.06 8.75
N SER A 690 37.89 -3.34 7.50
CA SER A 690 39.20 -3.92 7.18
C SER A 690 40.35 -2.92 7.31
N ASN A 691 40.11 -1.63 7.07
CA ASN A 691 41.18 -0.63 6.96
C ASN A 691 41.18 0.42 8.09
N TRP A 692 40.03 0.70 8.72
CA TRP A 692 39.90 1.81 9.69
C TRP A 692 39.02 1.43 10.90
N PRO A 693 39.41 0.44 11.73
CA PRO A 693 38.62 -0.02 12.87
C PRO A 693 38.32 1.07 13.91
N GLY A 694 39.15 2.13 13.97
CA GLY A 694 38.97 3.30 14.83
C GLY A 694 37.77 4.19 14.46
N LEU A 695 37.15 4.03 13.29
CA LEU A 695 35.93 4.76 12.90
C LEU A 695 34.62 4.07 13.34
N SER A 696 34.70 2.89 13.97
CA SER A 696 33.55 2.09 14.42
C SER A 696 32.63 2.78 15.44
N TRP A 697 33.12 3.80 16.16
CA TRP A 697 32.29 4.61 17.05
C TRP A 697 31.44 5.67 16.32
N LEU A 698 31.81 6.03 15.09
CA LEU A 698 31.08 6.97 14.23
C LEU A 698 30.16 6.25 13.23
N LEU A 699 30.66 5.17 12.64
CA LEU A 699 30.01 4.39 11.59
C LEU A 699 30.03 2.92 12.01
N ARG A 700 28.86 2.31 12.16
CA ARG A 700 28.73 0.88 12.48
C ARG A 700 28.18 0.13 11.26
N PRO A 701 28.69 -1.07 10.96
CA PRO A 701 28.00 -1.95 10.02
C PRO A 701 26.59 -2.26 10.54
N ALA A 702 25.62 -2.35 9.64
CA ALA A 702 24.26 -2.77 9.93
C ALA A 702 23.71 -3.54 8.73
N ASP A 703 22.68 -4.35 8.95
CA ASP A 703 22.01 -5.09 7.87
C ASP A 703 21.61 -4.12 6.74
N GLY A 704 22.17 -4.34 5.54
CA GLY A 704 21.94 -3.51 4.35
C GLY A 704 22.74 -2.20 4.26
N GLY A 705 23.85 -2.03 5.01
CA GLY A 705 24.78 -0.89 4.80
C GLY A 705 25.45 -0.38 6.08
N VAL A 706 25.34 0.94 6.33
CA VAL A 706 25.98 1.62 7.48
C VAL A 706 24.92 2.21 8.42
N ALA A 707 25.22 2.20 9.71
CA ALA A 707 24.50 2.93 10.74
C ALA A 707 25.36 4.08 11.26
N PHE A 708 24.85 5.30 11.15
CA PHE A 708 25.49 6.50 11.68
C PHE A 708 25.20 6.62 13.18
N ALA A 709 26.24 6.90 13.97
CA ALA A 709 26.07 7.19 15.39
C ALA A 709 25.34 8.54 15.61
N TRP A 710 24.55 8.64 16.69
CA TRP A 710 23.79 9.86 17.02
C TRP A 710 24.63 11.15 17.05
N PRO A 711 25.88 11.18 17.56
CA PRO A 711 26.72 12.38 17.48
C PRO A 711 26.96 12.86 16.05
N VAL A 712 27.13 11.95 15.09
CA VAL A 712 27.30 12.29 13.66
C VAL A 712 26.02 12.90 13.10
N VAL A 713 24.87 12.31 13.44
CA VAL A 713 23.55 12.81 13.02
C VAL A 713 23.30 14.21 13.57
N LEU A 714 23.59 14.44 14.85
CA LEU A 714 23.42 15.75 15.51
C LEU A 714 24.36 16.81 14.95
N ALA A 715 25.66 16.48 14.80
CA ALA A 715 26.64 17.39 14.21
C ALA A 715 26.31 17.73 12.75
N GLY A 716 25.96 16.73 11.94
CA GLY A 716 25.52 16.92 10.56
C GLY A 716 24.26 17.79 10.48
N THR A 717 23.28 17.57 11.36
CA THR A 717 22.07 18.40 11.43
C THR A 717 22.41 19.85 11.81
N GLY A 718 23.31 20.06 12.77
CA GLY A 718 23.78 21.40 13.15
C GLY A 718 24.46 22.14 11.99
N ILE A 719 25.36 21.46 11.27
CA ILE A 719 26.01 22.00 10.06
C ILE A 719 24.97 22.32 8.99
N ALA A 720 24.01 21.42 8.74
CA ALA A 720 22.95 21.62 7.78
C ALA A 720 22.10 22.86 8.10
N LEU A 721 21.73 23.06 9.36
CA LEU A 721 20.99 24.25 9.80
C LEU A 721 21.80 25.54 9.61
N ALA A 722 23.11 25.52 9.91
CA ALA A 722 23.99 26.67 9.67
C ALA A 722 24.11 27.00 8.16
N VAL A 723 24.25 25.98 7.31
CA VAL A 723 24.31 26.14 5.86
C VAL A 723 22.98 26.63 5.28
N LEU A 724 21.84 26.12 5.77
CA LEU A 724 20.51 26.63 5.42
C LEU A 724 20.35 28.11 5.80
N ALA A 725 20.79 28.50 7.00
CA ALA A 725 20.77 29.89 7.44
C ALA A 725 21.67 30.79 6.56
N PHE A 726 22.84 30.29 6.16
CA PHE A 726 23.72 30.99 5.22
C PHE A 726 23.08 31.15 3.83
N LEU A 727 22.57 30.08 3.24
CA LEU A 727 21.89 30.09 1.94
C LEU A 727 20.63 30.96 1.96
N ALA A 728 19.95 31.04 3.11
CA ALA A 728 18.82 31.94 3.29
C ALA A 728 19.23 33.42 3.18
N ARG A 729 20.48 33.79 3.48
CA ARG A 729 21.00 35.17 3.36
C ARG A 729 21.60 35.45 1.99
N VAL A 730 22.25 34.47 1.38
CA VAL A 730 22.95 34.61 0.08
C VAL A 730 21.97 34.59 -1.11
N GLY A 731 20.81 33.94 -0.96
CA GLY A 731 19.79 33.82 -2.00
C GLY A 731 18.74 34.94 -2.04
N GLN A 732 19.12 36.20 -1.84
CA GLN A 732 18.26 37.32 -2.23
C GLN A 732 18.91 38.00 -3.44
N PRO A 733 18.44 37.72 -4.67
CA PRO A 733 18.75 38.59 -5.78
C PRO A 733 18.14 39.96 -5.48
N ASP A 734 18.95 41.01 -5.47
CA ASP A 734 18.49 42.39 -5.45
C ASP A 734 17.34 42.57 -6.47
N GLY A 735 16.19 43.04 -5.97
CA GLY A 735 15.08 43.48 -6.81
C GLY A 735 13.79 42.66 -6.73
N ARG A 736 13.09 42.74 -5.58
CA ARG A 736 11.64 42.98 -5.44
C ARG A 736 11.24 42.85 -3.95
N ARG A 737 11.10 44.00 -3.29
CA ARG A 737 10.16 44.19 -2.18
C ARG A 737 8.75 44.24 -2.74
#